data_AF-A0A2G2Q7E3-F1
#
_entry.id   AF-A0A2G2Q7E3-F1
#
_cell.length_a   1.000
_cell.length_b   1.000
_cell.length_c   1.000
_cell.angle_alpha   90.00
_cell.angle_beta   90.00
_cell.angle_gamma   90.00
#
_symmetry.space_group_name_H-M   'P 1'
#
loop_
_entity.id
_entity.type
_entity.pdbx_description
1 polymer ?
#
loop_
_entity_poly.entity_id
_entity_poly.type
_entity_poly.pdbx_seq_one_letter_code
_entity_poly.pdbx_strand_id
1 'polypeptide(L)'
;MLGISFSNCTNNDIEQEMIENNNDNNDNDDDEVSLTDAEFFENFGETVVTDIIGRVSDQEGNYLENVEIKSGTQTLFTDSNGYFLLTDVEVNERFAYVKASKVGFIDGSRTIVPNKIGSTQMSITLLEKNVIATLESGQQGVASLSNGSKVIFEGAFSTASGNPYNGSVEVSMHYLAPNILSTYSEMPGNLIGRTGGDELRGLETYGMIAVSLFASDGSKLNLSENSFATIELPIDNSQLSVAPETIPLWYFDEELGYWREEGVATKIDGKYVGQVSHFSFWNCDDFLTTTTLCINVVDLNNNPVSNHTVSLIRNATENNVGVGVTNESGQVCGEVPVDESLTLMSYYIDCSGQNATYEQSIGPFTNSTTITIILSFADFETSVITGTVVNCDTETPVEEGYVFFENAQGDYAYPLDNGTFEFNATYCTQQNEAIVIGYDIVNLVESPPIEFNITSSQTPLGQINTCEDTDTGDENANIFTGDVTLSSQEEVDLFGTQAYTKIEGSLLVLNDPTTLITNLDALQTIIVITEDFSIIGNHELTSLFGLQSLKRVENDLIVFNNQLLADVTGILNIEVIGNNFIFKANDAATSLDGFQNITSVNDLLIVNNENLLSLEGLNGITSIIGDLYIGDGPDLSGQNTNLQNVNALSNLTSVGGRVRLSANPALIDLSGFDVLQTVGTYCGFYDLKISGTLNAFNSLETVGYQLGVTGNDIQEIAGFNSLHTVDALNLDGNSDPNNSITLISGFNSLTSGIVSIRYFESLVNISGFDAMVNLERIDVVSNNSLTSVTGFNNVESVETIFAFQSNPLLNDLSGFSSLESVSSMIISNNNSLENFQDLLSINEITSRIDIS
;
A
#
# COMPACT_ATOMS: atom_id res chain seq x y z
N MET A 1 22.78 -23.42 -7.91
CA MET A 1 21.92 -24.13 -8.87
C MET A 1 20.52 -24.08 -8.30
N LEU A 2 19.97 -22.87 -8.23
CA LEU A 2 18.77 -22.48 -7.50
C LEU A 2 17.81 -21.71 -8.47
N GLY A 3 16.59 -21.49 -8.04
CA GLY A 3 15.46 -20.63 -8.49
C GLY A 3 15.69 -19.44 -9.41
N ILE A 4 14.78 -19.25 -10.37
CA ILE A 4 14.74 -18.03 -11.19
C ILE A 4 14.09 -16.93 -10.36
N SER A 5 14.93 -16.18 -9.68
CA SER A 5 14.59 -15.03 -8.85
C SER A 5 15.86 -14.24 -8.62
N PHE A 6 15.77 -12.91 -8.72
CA PHE A 6 16.90 -12.01 -8.46
C PHE A 6 16.90 -11.60 -6.98
N SER A 7 18.08 -11.63 -6.37
CA SER A 7 18.33 -11.30 -4.96
C SER A 7 19.66 -10.54 -4.82
N ASN A 8 19.80 -9.77 -3.75
CA ASN A 8 20.98 -8.95 -3.53
C ASN A 8 22.16 -9.76 -3.01
N CYS A 9 23.31 -9.74 -3.71
CA CYS A 9 24.51 -10.44 -3.28
C CYS A 9 25.78 -9.61 -3.54
N THR A 10 26.87 -9.95 -2.86
CA THR A 10 28.24 -9.55 -3.21
C THR A 10 29.07 -10.79 -3.50
N ASN A 11 29.69 -10.88 -4.67
CA ASN A 11 30.58 -11.98 -5.03
C ASN A 11 32.05 -11.68 -4.66
N ASN A 12 32.69 -12.58 -3.90
CA ASN A 12 34.12 -12.83 -4.00
C ASN A 12 34.42 -14.29 -3.60
N ASP A 13 35.20 -14.94 -4.47
CA ASP A 13 35.86 -16.25 -4.37
C ASP A 13 34.97 -17.50 -4.42
N ILE A 14 34.75 -18.01 -5.64
CA ILE A 14 34.45 -19.43 -5.88
C ILE A 14 35.73 -20.10 -6.41
N GLU A 15 36.49 -20.72 -5.52
CA GLU A 15 37.45 -21.76 -5.94
C GLU A 15 36.68 -23.06 -6.23
N GLN A 16 36.93 -23.62 -7.41
CA GLN A 16 36.43 -24.93 -7.82
C GLN A 16 37.06 -26.04 -6.97
N GLU A 17 36.26 -26.78 -6.20
CA GLU A 17 36.55 -28.18 -5.91
C GLU A 17 35.63 -29.08 -6.74
N MET A 18 36.18 -29.62 -7.82
CA MET A 18 35.63 -30.78 -8.50
C MET A 18 35.91 -32.02 -7.66
N ILE A 19 34.89 -32.60 -7.03
CA ILE A 19 35.00 -33.95 -6.47
C ILE A 19 34.92 -34.95 -7.64
N GLU A 20 36.07 -35.48 -8.05
CA GLU A 20 36.16 -36.67 -8.87
C GLU A 20 35.65 -37.87 -8.06
N ASN A 21 34.46 -38.39 -8.42
CA ASN A 21 33.96 -39.65 -7.88
C ASN A 21 34.85 -40.81 -8.36
N ASN A 22 35.59 -41.39 -7.41
CA ASN A 22 36.29 -42.66 -7.58
C ASN A 22 35.26 -43.79 -7.71
N ASN A 23 35.26 -44.44 -8.87
CA ASN A 23 34.62 -45.73 -9.07
C ASN A 23 35.27 -46.80 -8.20
N ASP A 24 34.49 -47.44 -7.32
CA ASP A 24 34.70 -48.85 -6.97
C ASP A 24 33.36 -49.57 -6.70
N ASN A 25 33.26 -50.77 -7.29
CA ASN A 25 32.09 -51.61 -7.59
C ASN A 25 31.21 -52.18 -6.43
N ASN A 26 29.98 -52.58 -6.84
CA ASN A 26 29.01 -53.55 -6.27
C ASN A 26 28.14 -53.01 -5.11
N ASP A 27 26.81 -53.10 -5.09
CA ASP A 27 25.87 -54.15 -5.51
C ASP A 27 24.52 -53.53 -5.96
N ASN A 28 23.75 -54.31 -6.73
CA ASN A 28 22.39 -53.98 -7.19
C ASN A 28 21.37 -53.94 -6.03
N ASP A 29 20.68 -52.81 -5.87
CA ASP A 29 19.25 -52.69 -5.51
C ASP A 29 18.89 -51.19 -5.69
N ASP A 30 18.29 -50.83 -6.83
CA ASP A 30 17.79 -49.47 -7.10
C ASP A 30 16.46 -49.26 -6.35
N ASP A 31 16.54 -49.04 -5.03
CA ASP A 31 15.58 -48.19 -4.34
C ASP A 31 16.20 -46.78 -4.36
N GLU A 32 15.65 -45.83 -5.13
CA GLU A 32 16.04 -44.42 -5.04
C GLU A 32 15.84 -43.97 -3.59
N VAL A 33 16.94 -43.77 -2.87
CA VAL A 33 16.93 -43.28 -1.49
C VAL A 33 16.60 -41.79 -1.56
N SER A 34 15.39 -41.43 -1.15
CA SER A 34 14.99 -40.02 -1.02
C SER A 34 15.85 -39.32 0.03
N LEU A 35 16.33 -38.11 -0.29
CA LEU A 35 17.12 -37.28 0.61
C LEU A 35 16.29 -36.88 1.84
N THR A 36 16.93 -36.78 3.00
CA THR A 36 16.34 -36.07 4.14
C THR A 36 16.35 -34.56 3.88
N ASP A 37 15.52 -33.79 4.59
CA ASP A 37 15.52 -32.33 4.43
C ASP A 37 16.90 -31.74 4.75
N ALA A 38 17.58 -32.24 5.78
CA ALA A 38 18.93 -31.83 6.13
C ALA A 38 19.95 -32.07 5.00
N GLU A 39 19.88 -33.22 4.31
CA GLU A 39 20.73 -33.52 3.15
C GLU A 39 20.36 -32.64 1.94
N PHE A 40 19.07 -32.33 1.75
CA PHE A 40 18.66 -31.41 0.69
C PHE A 40 19.16 -29.97 0.95
N PHE A 41 19.21 -29.55 2.22
CA PHE A 41 19.74 -28.23 2.61
C PHE A 41 21.22 -28.03 2.27
N GLU A 42 22.01 -29.11 2.09
CA GLU A 42 23.40 -29.01 1.61
C GLU A 42 23.49 -28.32 0.24
N ASN A 43 22.41 -28.37 -0.56
CA ASN A 43 22.34 -27.66 -1.84
C ASN A 43 22.37 -26.13 -1.70
N PHE A 44 22.14 -25.57 -0.51
CA PHE A 44 22.19 -24.13 -0.25
C PHE A 44 23.57 -23.65 0.22
N GLY A 45 24.52 -24.57 0.42
CA GLY A 45 25.88 -24.24 0.88
C GLY A 45 26.01 -24.18 2.40
N GLU A 46 27.19 -23.79 2.88
CA GLU A 46 27.52 -23.78 4.31
C GLU A 46 26.71 -22.74 5.09
N THR A 47 26.75 -22.81 6.43
CA THR A 47 26.16 -21.77 7.27
C THR A 47 27.02 -20.51 7.28
N VAL A 48 26.39 -19.35 7.12
CA VAL A 48 26.98 -18.00 7.22
C VAL A 48 26.17 -17.15 8.18
N VAL A 49 26.80 -16.08 8.67
CA VAL A 49 26.17 -15.06 9.50
C VAL A 49 25.99 -13.80 8.66
N THR A 50 24.82 -13.19 8.71
CA THR A 50 24.49 -11.95 8.00
C THR A 50 23.47 -11.13 8.80
N ASP A 51 23.45 -9.83 8.56
CA ASP A 51 22.37 -8.96 9.01
C ASP A 51 21.29 -8.89 7.91
N ILE A 52 20.03 -8.87 8.30
CA ILE A 52 18.90 -8.75 7.38
C ILE A 52 18.06 -7.55 7.80
N ILE A 53 17.93 -6.58 6.92
CA ILE A 53 17.02 -5.46 7.08
C ILE A 53 15.92 -5.58 6.04
N GLY A 54 14.67 -5.35 6.44
CA GLY A 54 13.57 -5.40 5.50
C GLY A 54 12.36 -4.61 5.93
N ARG A 55 11.42 -4.46 5.00
CA ARG A 55 10.17 -3.75 5.23
C ARG A 55 8.98 -4.63 4.89
N VAL A 56 7.92 -4.52 5.68
CA VAL A 56 6.67 -5.21 5.44
C VAL A 56 5.58 -4.22 5.06
N SER A 57 4.85 -4.52 3.99
CA SER A 57 3.68 -3.76 3.54
C SER A 57 2.47 -4.67 3.30
N ASP A 58 1.28 -4.09 3.16
CA ASP A 58 0.12 -4.74 2.54
C ASP A 58 0.15 -4.60 1.00
N GLN A 59 -0.91 -5.06 0.33
CA GLN A 59 -1.04 -5.09 -1.14
C GLN A 59 -1.28 -3.69 -1.72
N GLU A 60 -1.74 -2.76 -0.89
CA GLU A 60 -2.00 -1.36 -1.17
C GLU A 60 -0.73 -0.50 -1.01
N GLY A 61 0.33 -1.08 -0.44
CA GLY A 61 1.62 -0.43 -0.21
C GLY A 61 1.72 0.27 1.15
N ASN A 62 0.75 0.12 2.04
CA ASN A 62 0.83 0.67 3.40
C ASN A 62 1.80 -0.15 4.22
N TYR A 63 2.66 0.53 4.97
CA TYR A 63 3.65 -0.13 5.82
C TYR A 63 3.00 -0.70 7.08
N LEU A 64 3.37 -1.94 7.40
CA LEU A 64 2.74 -2.69 8.47
C LEU A 64 3.63 -2.72 9.70
N GLU A 65 3.22 -2.00 10.74
CA GLU A 65 3.83 -2.08 12.07
C GLU A 65 3.45 -3.36 12.83
N ASN A 66 4.22 -3.73 13.86
CA ASN A 66 3.90 -4.84 14.75
C ASN A 66 3.69 -6.19 14.01
N VAL A 67 4.35 -6.39 12.86
CA VAL A 67 4.38 -7.67 12.15
C VAL A 67 5.44 -8.55 12.79
N GLU A 68 5.09 -9.77 13.20
CA GLU A 68 6.06 -10.73 13.72
C GLU A 68 6.97 -11.22 12.59
N ILE A 69 8.28 -11.03 12.74
CA ILE A 69 9.30 -11.49 11.81
C ILE A 69 10.08 -12.65 12.42
N LYS A 70 10.28 -13.72 11.64
CA LYS A 70 11.03 -14.92 12.05
C LYS A 70 12.07 -15.29 11.01
N SER A 71 13.29 -15.53 11.47
CA SER A 71 14.38 -16.10 10.69
C SER A 71 15.30 -16.91 11.59
N GLY A 72 15.57 -18.17 11.23
CA GLY A 72 16.30 -19.10 12.09
C GLY A 72 15.65 -19.23 13.48
N THR A 73 16.40 -18.89 14.53
CA THR A 73 15.91 -18.89 15.93
C THR A 73 15.45 -17.51 16.41
N GLN A 74 15.62 -16.46 15.60
CA GLN A 74 15.31 -15.09 15.98
C GLN A 74 13.85 -14.74 15.71
N THR A 75 13.27 -13.90 16.56
CA THR A 75 11.91 -13.37 16.41
C THR A 75 11.86 -11.95 16.92
N LEU A 76 11.31 -11.03 16.13
CA LEU A 76 11.10 -9.62 16.48
C LEU A 76 9.83 -9.09 15.82
N PHE A 77 9.55 -7.79 15.97
CA PHE A 77 8.43 -7.13 15.34
C PHE A 77 8.90 -5.96 14.47
N THR A 78 8.14 -5.64 13.43
CA THR A 78 8.35 -4.39 12.67
C THR A 78 8.01 -3.16 13.51
N ASP A 79 8.72 -2.06 13.27
CA ASP A 79 8.43 -0.75 13.85
C ASP A 79 7.25 -0.04 13.17
N SER A 80 6.94 1.19 13.59
CA SER A 80 5.86 2.04 13.05
C SER A 80 5.96 2.29 11.54
N ASN A 81 7.17 2.19 10.96
CA ASN A 81 7.43 2.38 9.53
C ASN A 81 7.44 1.06 8.75
N GLY A 82 7.10 -0.05 9.41
CA GLY A 82 7.10 -1.40 8.85
C GLY A 82 8.48 -2.01 8.67
N TYR A 83 9.55 -1.38 9.18
CA TYR A 83 10.91 -1.89 9.07
C TYR A 83 11.24 -2.89 10.17
N PHE A 84 12.13 -3.82 9.85
CA PHE A 84 12.75 -4.74 10.80
C PHE A 84 14.25 -4.89 10.52
N LEU A 85 15.03 -5.14 11.58
CA LEU A 85 16.45 -5.43 11.50
C LEU A 85 16.77 -6.67 12.33
N LEU A 86 17.18 -7.75 11.67
CA LEU A 86 17.73 -8.96 12.28
C LEU A 86 19.26 -8.88 12.20
N THR A 87 19.95 -8.95 13.33
CA THR A 87 21.41 -8.92 13.41
C THR A 87 21.99 -10.30 13.67
N ASP A 88 23.18 -10.60 13.12
CA ASP A 88 23.90 -11.86 13.33
C ASP A 88 23.05 -13.12 13.09
N VAL A 89 22.25 -13.15 12.02
CA VAL A 89 21.40 -14.30 11.69
C VAL A 89 22.21 -15.41 11.04
N GLU A 90 22.15 -16.62 11.61
CA GLU A 90 22.70 -17.83 10.99
C GLU A 90 21.77 -18.35 9.88
N VAL A 91 22.24 -18.30 8.64
CA VAL A 91 21.53 -18.73 7.42
C VAL A 91 22.47 -19.53 6.51
N ASN A 92 21.98 -20.13 5.42
CA ASN A 92 22.86 -20.79 4.45
C ASN A 92 23.39 -19.80 3.42
N GLU A 93 24.59 -20.06 2.87
CA GLU A 93 25.29 -19.21 1.89
C GLU A 93 24.43 -18.75 0.71
N ARG A 94 23.42 -19.53 0.33
CA ARG A 94 22.52 -19.25 -0.80
C ARG A 94 21.04 -19.27 -0.42
N PHE A 95 20.74 -19.25 0.87
CA PHE A 95 19.37 -19.37 1.36
C PHE A 95 19.22 -18.75 2.76
N ALA A 96 18.63 -17.57 2.79
CA ALA A 96 18.10 -16.92 3.98
C ALA A 96 16.58 -16.85 3.86
N TYR A 97 15.87 -17.45 4.81
CA TYR A 97 14.41 -17.51 4.83
C TYR A 97 13.86 -16.63 5.95
N VAL A 98 12.99 -15.70 5.59
CA VAL A 98 12.31 -14.81 6.54
C VAL A 98 10.81 -14.94 6.38
N LYS A 99 10.11 -15.22 7.47
CA LYS A 99 8.65 -15.32 7.56
C LYS A 99 8.07 -14.14 8.32
N ALA A 100 7.01 -13.55 7.80
CA ALA A 100 6.27 -12.43 8.39
C ALA A 100 4.84 -12.87 8.71
N SER A 101 4.35 -12.56 9.92
CA SER A 101 3.03 -12.96 10.39
C SER A 101 2.32 -11.82 11.13
N LYS A 102 1.09 -11.49 10.71
CA LYS A 102 0.25 -10.48 11.37
C LYS A 102 -1.21 -10.93 11.36
N VAL A 103 -1.91 -10.67 12.47
CA VAL A 103 -3.36 -10.95 12.55
C VAL A 103 -4.09 -10.10 11.50
N GLY A 104 -5.00 -10.73 10.77
CA GLY A 104 -5.71 -10.09 9.65
C GLY A 104 -5.04 -10.30 8.29
N PHE A 105 -3.88 -10.96 8.24
CA PHE A 105 -3.16 -11.29 7.00
C PHE A 105 -2.91 -12.79 6.88
N ILE A 106 -2.64 -13.25 5.66
CA ILE A 106 -2.00 -14.54 5.38
C ILE A 106 -0.51 -14.38 5.67
N ASP A 107 0.12 -15.38 6.30
CA ASP A 107 1.56 -15.36 6.56
C ASP A 107 2.31 -15.18 5.22
N GLY A 108 3.17 -14.17 5.14
CA GLY A 108 4.04 -13.93 3.99
C GLY A 108 5.47 -14.37 4.29
N SER A 109 6.27 -14.58 3.25
CA SER A 109 7.67 -14.93 3.45
C SER A 109 8.52 -14.63 2.22
N ARG A 110 9.82 -14.55 2.40
CA ARG A 110 10.77 -14.42 1.29
C ARG A 110 12.02 -15.23 1.58
N THR A 111 12.58 -15.74 0.49
CA THR A 111 13.87 -16.42 0.49
C THR A 111 14.81 -15.61 -0.37
N ILE A 112 16.00 -15.33 0.13
CA ILE A 112 17.00 -14.54 -0.60
C ILE A 112 18.38 -15.17 -0.42
N VAL A 113 19.29 -14.89 -1.34
CA VAL A 113 20.70 -15.20 -1.10
C VAL A 113 21.26 -14.11 -0.19
N PRO A 114 21.85 -14.46 0.97
CA PRO A 114 22.37 -13.46 1.90
C PRO A 114 23.59 -12.73 1.35
N ASN A 115 23.70 -11.43 1.67
CA ASN A 115 24.92 -10.67 1.44
C ASN A 115 26.01 -11.14 2.42
N LYS A 116 27.19 -11.49 1.89
CA LYS A 116 28.36 -11.85 2.71
C LYS A 116 29.07 -10.64 3.32
N ILE A 117 28.82 -9.45 2.79
CA ILE A 117 29.39 -8.17 3.23
C ILE A 117 28.25 -7.16 3.30
N GLY A 118 28.13 -6.45 4.42
CA GLY A 118 27.03 -5.52 4.67
C GLY A 118 25.72 -6.24 5.01
N SER A 119 24.61 -5.54 4.83
CA SER A 119 23.28 -6.04 5.18
C SER A 119 22.54 -6.63 3.98
N THR A 120 21.69 -7.62 4.24
CA THR A 120 20.80 -8.19 3.24
C THR A 120 19.46 -7.45 3.27
N GLN A 121 19.17 -6.72 2.18
CA GLN A 121 17.94 -5.93 2.03
C GLN A 121 16.80 -6.78 1.46
N MET A 122 15.59 -6.65 2.00
CA MET A 122 14.41 -7.34 1.49
C MET A 122 13.09 -6.61 1.73
N SER A 123 12.05 -7.03 1.02
CA SER A 123 10.67 -6.56 1.24
C SER A 123 9.71 -7.75 1.20
N ILE A 124 8.69 -7.72 2.06
CA ILE A 124 7.63 -8.73 2.15
C ILE A 124 6.30 -8.01 2.04
N THR A 125 5.48 -8.40 1.07
CA THR A 125 4.09 -7.96 0.98
C THR A 125 3.18 -9.02 1.61
N LEU A 126 2.35 -8.62 2.58
CA LEU A 126 1.35 -9.50 3.20
C LEU A 126 0.03 -9.42 2.46
N LEU A 127 -0.56 -10.58 2.19
CA LEU A 127 -1.89 -10.68 1.58
C LEU A 127 -2.96 -10.58 2.67
N GLU A 128 -3.97 -9.75 2.47
CA GLU A 128 -5.05 -9.59 3.46
C GLU A 128 -5.85 -10.88 3.65
N LYS A 129 -6.33 -11.13 4.87
CA LYS A 129 -7.22 -12.26 5.17
C LYS A 129 -8.67 -11.90 4.81
N ASN A 130 -8.98 -11.93 3.52
CA ASN A 130 -10.32 -11.66 3.00
C ASN A 130 -11.14 -12.93 2.79
N VAL A 131 -12.25 -13.09 3.54
CA VAL A 131 -13.13 -14.27 3.44
C VAL A 131 -14.00 -14.15 2.19
N ILE A 132 -13.72 -14.97 1.18
CA ILE A 132 -14.43 -14.97 -0.10
C ILE A 132 -15.54 -16.03 -0.18
N ALA A 133 -15.50 -17.04 0.69
CA ALA A 133 -16.50 -18.10 0.75
C ALA A 133 -16.61 -18.69 2.16
N THR A 134 -17.78 -19.22 2.48
CA THR A 134 -18.03 -19.99 3.70
C THR A 134 -18.61 -21.34 3.33
N LEU A 135 -17.95 -22.42 3.76
CA LEU A 135 -18.27 -23.81 3.47
C LEU A 135 -18.78 -24.51 4.74
N GLU A 136 -19.47 -25.63 4.57
CA GLU A 136 -19.90 -26.48 5.67
C GLU A 136 -19.19 -27.83 5.61
N SER A 137 -18.58 -28.24 6.73
CA SER A 137 -17.90 -29.54 6.82
C SER A 137 -18.85 -30.69 6.49
N GLY A 138 -18.36 -31.64 5.70
CA GLY A 138 -19.08 -32.80 5.19
C GLY A 138 -19.91 -32.53 3.92
N GLN A 139 -19.83 -31.35 3.31
CA GLN A 139 -20.48 -31.01 2.04
C GLN A 139 -19.47 -30.52 1.00
N GLN A 140 -19.76 -30.76 -0.28
CA GLN A 140 -18.99 -30.15 -1.36
C GLN A 140 -19.17 -28.63 -1.35
N GLY A 141 -18.08 -27.91 -1.59
CA GLY A 141 -17.99 -26.46 -1.54
C GLY A 141 -17.21 -25.89 -2.72
N VAL A 142 -17.44 -24.63 -3.06
CA VAL A 142 -16.70 -23.93 -4.11
C VAL A 142 -16.34 -22.53 -3.62
N ALA A 143 -15.09 -22.13 -3.82
CA ALA A 143 -14.62 -20.76 -3.69
C ALA A 143 -14.15 -20.27 -5.07
N SER A 144 -14.46 -19.03 -5.46
CA SER A 144 -14.15 -18.51 -6.79
C SER A 144 -13.86 -17.01 -6.74
N LEU A 145 -12.89 -16.57 -7.53
CA LEU A 145 -12.55 -15.16 -7.74
C LEU A 145 -13.05 -14.69 -9.10
N SER A 146 -13.19 -13.37 -9.26
CA SER A 146 -13.63 -12.73 -10.51
C SER A 146 -12.68 -12.98 -11.68
N ASN A 147 -11.38 -13.15 -11.42
CA ASN A 147 -10.36 -13.50 -12.41
C ASN A 147 -10.49 -14.93 -12.97
N GLY A 148 -11.47 -15.72 -12.51
CA GLY A 148 -11.73 -17.08 -13.00
C GLY A 148 -10.99 -18.18 -12.26
N SER A 149 -10.15 -17.85 -11.27
CA SER A 149 -9.53 -18.80 -10.34
C SER A 149 -10.57 -19.42 -9.41
N LYS A 150 -10.46 -20.71 -9.15
CA LYS A 150 -11.48 -21.46 -8.43
C LYS A 150 -10.90 -22.65 -7.67
N VAL A 151 -11.51 -22.94 -6.51
CA VAL A 151 -11.20 -24.12 -5.70
C VAL A 151 -12.50 -24.86 -5.39
N ILE A 152 -12.50 -26.17 -5.66
CA ILE A 152 -13.61 -27.08 -5.39
C ILE A 152 -13.21 -28.02 -4.25
N PHE A 153 -13.98 -28.01 -3.17
CA PHE A 153 -13.71 -28.76 -1.95
C PHE A 153 -14.66 -29.96 -1.84
N GLU A 154 -14.14 -31.12 -1.42
CA GLU A 154 -14.96 -32.30 -1.14
C GLU A 154 -15.61 -32.29 0.26
N GLY A 155 -15.18 -31.36 1.13
CA GLY A 155 -15.83 -31.06 2.41
C GLY A 155 -15.20 -31.69 3.65
N ALA A 156 -14.09 -32.43 3.55
CA ALA A 156 -13.41 -32.99 4.71
C ALA A 156 -12.26 -32.08 5.18
N PHE A 157 -12.41 -31.50 6.38
CA PHE A 157 -11.46 -30.53 6.95
C PHE A 157 -10.89 -31.03 8.28
N SER A 158 -9.69 -30.57 8.63
CA SER A 158 -9.00 -30.91 9.86
C SER A 158 -8.42 -29.65 10.53
N THR A 159 -8.24 -29.73 11.85
CA THR A 159 -7.52 -28.73 12.64
C THR A 159 -6.01 -28.87 12.47
N ALA A 160 -5.23 -27.88 12.88
CA ALA A 160 -3.75 -27.94 12.86
C ALA A 160 -3.15 -29.18 13.58
N SER A 161 -3.86 -29.78 14.53
CA SER A 161 -3.44 -31.04 15.20
C SER A 161 -3.82 -32.31 14.43
N GLY A 162 -4.36 -32.20 13.22
CA GLY A 162 -4.82 -33.31 12.38
C GLY A 162 -6.17 -33.90 12.79
N ASN A 163 -6.85 -33.36 13.81
CA ASN A 163 -8.16 -33.85 14.21
C ASN A 163 -9.25 -33.40 13.21
N PRO A 164 -10.22 -34.26 12.85
CA PRO A 164 -11.33 -33.87 11.97
C PRO A 164 -12.12 -32.69 12.53
N TYR A 165 -12.42 -31.73 11.67
CA TYR A 165 -13.19 -30.53 12.00
C TYR A 165 -14.63 -30.66 11.51
N ASN A 166 -15.60 -30.32 12.39
CA ASN A 166 -17.02 -30.29 12.07
C ASN A 166 -17.57 -28.90 12.39
N GLY A 167 -17.88 -28.13 11.36
CA GLY A 167 -18.40 -26.77 11.49
C GLY A 167 -18.28 -25.99 10.18
N SER A 168 -18.55 -24.69 10.29
CA SER A 168 -18.38 -23.71 9.21
C SER A 168 -16.89 -23.45 8.96
N VAL A 169 -16.50 -23.40 7.69
CA VAL A 169 -15.13 -23.15 7.23
C VAL A 169 -15.11 -21.90 6.38
N GLU A 170 -14.44 -20.87 6.85
CA GLU A 170 -14.19 -19.63 6.11
C GLU A 170 -12.98 -19.83 5.20
N VAL A 171 -13.09 -19.39 3.94
CA VAL A 171 -12.05 -19.52 2.92
C VAL A 171 -11.54 -18.12 2.56
N SER A 172 -10.25 -17.89 2.81
CA SER A 172 -9.49 -16.79 2.19
C SER A 172 -8.73 -17.32 0.99
N MET A 173 -8.76 -16.57 -0.12
CA MET A 173 -8.18 -17.00 -1.39
C MET A 173 -7.65 -15.82 -2.18
N HIS A 174 -6.41 -15.92 -2.64
CA HIS A 174 -5.75 -14.97 -3.52
C HIS A 174 -5.13 -15.68 -4.71
N TYR A 175 -5.22 -15.09 -5.89
CA TYR A 175 -4.55 -15.58 -7.09
C TYR A 175 -3.48 -14.58 -7.49
N LEU A 176 -2.24 -15.04 -7.59
CA LEU A 176 -1.13 -14.23 -8.06
C LEU A 176 -0.87 -14.60 -9.53
N ALA A 177 -1.18 -13.67 -10.43
CA ALA A 177 -1.02 -13.91 -11.85
C ALA A 177 0.48 -13.88 -12.22
N PRO A 178 0.91 -14.70 -13.20
CA PRO A 178 2.29 -14.62 -13.67
C PRO A 178 2.53 -13.29 -14.39
N ASN A 179 3.80 -12.91 -14.57
CA ASN A 179 4.21 -11.73 -15.36
C ASN A 179 3.79 -10.34 -14.83
N ILE A 180 3.25 -10.27 -13.62
CA ILE A 180 3.01 -9.02 -12.89
C ILE A 180 4.16 -8.79 -11.91
N LEU A 181 4.68 -7.55 -11.81
CA LEU A 181 5.81 -7.24 -10.93
C LEU A 181 5.47 -7.48 -9.45
N SER A 182 4.26 -7.12 -9.01
CA SER A 182 3.83 -7.26 -7.61
C SER A 182 3.72 -8.73 -7.17
N THR A 183 3.45 -9.66 -8.10
CA THR A 183 3.49 -11.10 -7.82
C THR A 183 4.81 -11.53 -7.17
N TYR A 184 5.95 -10.93 -7.57
CA TYR A 184 7.26 -11.30 -7.03
C TYR A 184 7.56 -10.71 -5.65
N SER A 185 6.81 -9.69 -5.21
CA SER A 185 6.84 -9.18 -3.84
C SER A 185 5.80 -9.85 -2.94
N GLU A 186 4.69 -10.32 -3.51
CA GLU A 186 3.56 -10.99 -2.83
C GLU A 186 3.77 -12.50 -2.65
N MET A 187 4.49 -13.17 -3.56
CA MET A 187 4.70 -14.62 -3.50
C MET A 187 5.65 -15.02 -2.37
N PRO A 188 5.49 -16.22 -1.78
CA PRO A 188 6.42 -16.72 -0.80
C PRO A 188 7.72 -17.21 -1.43
N GLY A 189 8.81 -17.08 -0.68
CA GLY A 189 10.12 -17.60 -1.07
C GLY A 189 10.72 -16.87 -2.28
N ASN A 190 11.18 -17.64 -3.27
CA ASN A 190 11.90 -17.15 -4.46
C ASN A 190 11.90 -18.14 -5.65
N LEU A 191 10.81 -18.89 -5.83
CA LEU A 191 10.66 -19.85 -6.95
C LEU A 191 11.78 -20.91 -7.03
N ILE A 192 12.27 -21.34 -5.86
CA ILE A 192 13.15 -22.52 -5.71
C ILE A 192 12.30 -23.72 -5.32
N GLY A 193 12.43 -24.82 -6.05
CA GLY A 193 11.70 -26.06 -5.82
C GLY A 193 12.57 -27.28 -5.56
N ARG A 194 12.04 -28.22 -4.77
CA ARG A 194 12.49 -29.61 -4.66
C ARG A 194 11.57 -30.51 -5.46
N THR A 195 12.09 -31.18 -6.49
CA THR A 195 11.32 -32.13 -7.30
C THR A 195 10.98 -33.39 -6.51
N GLY A 196 10.07 -34.21 -7.03
CA GLY A 196 9.76 -35.53 -6.46
C GLY A 196 10.96 -36.51 -6.46
N GLY A 197 12.01 -36.22 -7.23
CA GLY A 197 13.29 -36.95 -7.24
C GLY A 197 14.40 -36.28 -6.42
N ASP A 198 14.04 -35.34 -5.54
CA ASP A 198 14.95 -34.61 -4.65
C ASP A 198 16.00 -33.75 -5.36
N GLU A 199 15.69 -33.33 -6.58
CA GLU A 199 16.52 -32.41 -7.33
C GLU A 199 16.10 -30.98 -7.05
N LEU A 200 17.10 -30.13 -6.80
CA LEU A 200 16.90 -28.70 -6.68
C LEU A 200 16.68 -28.10 -8.08
N ARG A 201 15.61 -27.32 -8.24
CA ARG A 201 15.22 -26.69 -9.51
C ARG A 201 14.78 -25.25 -9.30
N GLY A 202 14.94 -24.45 -10.35
CA GLY A 202 14.26 -23.17 -10.44
C GLY A 202 12.95 -23.28 -11.21
N LEU A 203 11.98 -22.49 -10.77
CA LEU A 203 10.60 -22.57 -11.20
C LEU A 203 10.22 -21.36 -12.07
N GLU A 204 9.41 -21.61 -13.09
CA GLU A 204 8.76 -20.60 -13.93
C GLU A 204 7.25 -20.70 -13.78
N THR A 205 6.62 -19.61 -13.34
CA THR A 205 5.20 -19.61 -12.97
C THR A 205 4.24 -19.33 -14.10
N TYR A 206 3.16 -20.12 -14.09
CA TYR A 206 1.95 -19.93 -14.89
C TYR A 206 0.74 -19.56 -14.01
N GLY A 207 0.98 -19.21 -12.75
CA GLY A 207 -0.01 -18.72 -11.79
C GLY A 207 0.04 -19.43 -10.44
N MET A 208 -0.07 -18.63 -9.38
CA MET A 208 -0.09 -19.10 -7.99
C MET A 208 -1.45 -18.87 -7.36
N ILE A 209 -1.75 -19.65 -6.33
CA ILE A 209 -2.92 -19.45 -5.49
C ILE A 209 -2.56 -19.63 -4.02
N ALA A 210 -2.89 -18.62 -3.21
CA ALA A 210 -2.85 -18.70 -1.76
C ALA A 210 -4.25 -19.06 -1.26
N VAL A 211 -4.38 -20.15 -0.51
CA VAL A 211 -5.67 -20.53 0.09
C VAL A 211 -5.45 -20.74 1.58
N SER A 212 -6.24 -20.07 2.41
CA SER A 212 -6.21 -20.23 3.86
C SER A 212 -7.61 -20.53 4.37
N LEU A 213 -7.73 -21.59 5.18
CA LEU A 213 -8.99 -22.04 5.75
C LEU A 213 -9.05 -21.71 7.23
N PHE A 214 -10.19 -21.23 7.71
CA PHE A 214 -10.37 -20.87 9.11
C PHE A 214 -11.68 -21.39 9.68
N ALA A 215 -11.67 -21.78 10.95
CA ALA A 215 -12.88 -21.98 11.73
C ALA A 215 -13.45 -20.62 12.17
N SER A 216 -14.71 -20.61 12.61
CA SER A 216 -15.39 -19.41 13.11
C SER A 216 -14.72 -18.73 14.32
N ASP A 217 -13.82 -19.43 15.02
CA ASP A 217 -13.02 -18.87 16.12
C ASP A 217 -11.67 -18.31 15.66
N GLY A 218 -11.42 -18.27 14.35
CA GLY A 218 -10.20 -17.81 13.72
C GLY A 218 -9.08 -18.85 13.64
N SER A 219 -9.25 -20.06 14.19
CA SER A 219 -8.22 -21.10 14.11
C SER A 219 -7.99 -21.59 12.68
N LYS A 220 -6.71 -21.76 12.28
CA LYS A 220 -6.34 -22.29 10.96
C LYS A 220 -6.82 -23.75 10.82
N LEU A 221 -7.39 -24.05 9.67
CA LEU A 221 -7.84 -25.37 9.25
C LEU A 221 -7.05 -25.82 8.01
N ASN A 222 -7.12 -27.11 7.70
CA ASN A 222 -6.62 -27.67 6.46
C ASN A 222 -7.56 -28.78 5.96
N LEU A 223 -7.25 -29.42 4.83
CA LEU A 223 -7.93 -30.63 4.39
C LEU A 223 -7.65 -31.79 5.35
N SER A 224 -8.58 -32.73 5.45
CA SER A 224 -8.33 -33.98 6.18
C SER A 224 -7.32 -34.86 5.44
N GLU A 225 -6.57 -35.67 6.17
CA GLU A 225 -5.67 -36.66 5.58
C GLU A 225 -6.40 -37.53 4.54
N ASN A 226 -5.81 -37.70 3.35
CA ASN A 226 -6.39 -38.40 2.20
C ASN A 226 -7.65 -37.74 1.59
N SER A 227 -7.93 -36.47 1.91
CA SER A 227 -8.90 -35.63 1.20
C SER A 227 -8.19 -34.75 0.18
N PHE A 228 -8.91 -34.35 -0.87
CA PHE A 228 -8.38 -33.49 -1.92
C PHE A 228 -9.34 -32.33 -2.20
N ALA A 229 -8.79 -31.27 -2.76
CA ALA A 229 -9.53 -30.21 -3.43
C ALA A 229 -9.05 -30.09 -4.88
N THR A 230 -9.89 -29.59 -5.77
CA THR A 230 -9.49 -29.27 -7.15
C THR A 230 -9.26 -27.77 -7.26
N ILE A 231 -8.09 -27.37 -7.74
CA ILE A 231 -7.77 -25.99 -8.10
C ILE A 231 -7.91 -25.81 -9.60
N GLU A 232 -8.44 -24.67 -10.02
CA GLU A 232 -8.51 -24.21 -11.40
C GLU A 232 -7.85 -22.82 -11.46
N LEU A 233 -6.71 -22.69 -12.17
CA LEU A 233 -5.98 -21.44 -12.32
C LEU A 233 -6.01 -21.00 -13.79
N PRO A 234 -6.42 -19.75 -14.10
CA PRO A 234 -6.35 -19.23 -15.46
C PRO A 234 -4.89 -19.16 -15.93
N ILE A 235 -4.67 -19.47 -17.20
CA ILE A 235 -3.37 -19.26 -17.86
C ILE A 235 -3.40 -17.87 -18.46
N ASP A 236 -2.33 -17.09 -18.23
CA ASP A 236 -2.24 -15.75 -18.79
C ASP A 236 -2.30 -15.77 -20.32
N ASN A 237 -2.93 -14.75 -20.92
CA ASN A 237 -3.12 -14.66 -22.35
C ASN A 237 -1.79 -14.69 -23.13
N SER A 238 -0.72 -14.11 -22.59
CA SER A 238 0.62 -14.14 -23.21
C SER A 238 1.19 -15.56 -23.24
N GLN A 239 0.84 -16.39 -22.25
CA GLN A 239 1.35 -17.75 -22.08
C GLN A 239 0.54 -18.80 -22.84
N LEU A 240 -0.70 -18.53 -23.24
CA LEU A 240 -1.63 -19.55 -23.78
C LEU A 240 -1.05 -20.38 -24.93
N SER A 241 -0.22 -19.78 -25.78
CA SER A 241 0.38 -20.44 -26.95
C SER A 241 1.58 -21.35 -26.61
N VAL A 242 2.27 -21.09 -25.51
CA VAL A 242 3.49 -21.80 -25.07
C VAL A 242 3.24 -22.72 -23.87
N ALA A 243 2.16 -22.48 -23.11
CA ALA A 243 1.80 -23.22 -21.91
C ALA A 243 1.60 -24.72 -22.20
N PRO A 244 2.32 -25.63 -21.51
CA PRO A 244 2.28 -27.08 -21.75
C PRO A 244 0.91 -27.69 -21.42
N GLU A 245 0.60 -28.85 -22.02
CA GLU A 245 -0.66 -29.58 -21.78
C GLU A 245 -0.80 -30.09 -20.35
N THR A 246 0.32 -30.40 -19.70
CA THR A 246 0.38 -30.78 -18.28
C THR A 246 1.53 -30.04 -17.62
N ILE A 247 1.36 -29.64 -16.37
CA ILE A 247 2.35 -28.89 -15.60
C ILE A 247 2.44 -29.45 -14.17
N PRO A 248 3.63 -29.61 -13.59
CA PRO A 248 3.77 -29.99 -12.19
C PRO A 248 3.08 -28.98 -11.26
N LEU A 249 2.52 -29.48 -10.17
CA LEU A 249 2.00 -28.65 -9.09
C LEU A 249 3.02 -28.57 -7.97
N TRP A 250 3.15 -27.37 -7.39
CA TRP A 250 4.11 -27.09 -6.33
C TRP A 250 3.41 -26.46 -5.16
N TYR A 251 3.66 -26.94 -3.95
CA TYR A 251 3.22 -26.27 -2.74
C TYR A 251 4.40 -25.59 -2.04
N PHE A 252 4.17 -24.45 -1.40
CA PHE A 252 5.20 -23.81 -0.60
C PHE A 252 5.24 -24.44 0.79
N ASP A 253 6.42 -24.90 1.21
CA ASP A 253 6.68 -25.40 2.55
C ASP A 253 7.02 -24.21 3.46
N GLU A 254 6.05 -23.75 4.25
CA GLU A 254 6.21 -22.55 5.10
C GLU A 254 7.19 -22.75 6.27
N GLU A 255 7.57 -23.98 6.60
CA GLU A 255 8.56 -24.26 7.63
C GLU A 255 9.98 -24.24 7.04
N LEU A 256 10.15 -24.80 5.85
CA LEU A 256 11.47 -24.94 5.21
C LEU A 256 11.81 -23.79 4.24
N GLY A 257 10.83 -23.04 3.76
CA GLY A 257 11.02 -21.84 2.94
C GLY A 257 11.25 -22.08 1.45
N TYR A 258 10.90 -23.26 0.93
CA TYR A 258 11.03 -23.60 -0.50
C TYR A 258 9.81 -24.38 -1.02
N TRP A 259 9.65 -24.40 -2.34
CA TRP A 259 8.55 -25.07 -3.03
C TRP A 259 8.80 -26.58 -3.15
N ARG A 260 7.75 -27.40 -3.07
CA ARG A 260 7.84 -28.86 -3.17
C ARG A 260 6.86 -29.38 -4.21
N GLU A 261 7.36 -30.22 -5.11
CA GLU A 261 6.54 -30.82 -6.16
C GLU A 261 5.55 -31.82 -5.54
N GLU A 262 4.27 -31.62 -5.80
CA GLU A 262 3.22 -32.57 -5.44
C GLU A 262 2.09 -32.53 -6.48
N GLY A 263 2.01 -33.58 -7.31
CA GLY A 263 0.93 -33.73 -8.26
C GLY A 263 1.14 -33.00 -9.58
N VAL A 264 0.07 -32.91 -10.36
CA VAL A 264 0.11 -32.38 -11.74
C VAL A 264 -1.23 -31.74 -12.07
N ALA A 265 -1.19 -30.64 -12.82
CA ALA A 265 -2.35 -29.99 -13.39
C ALA A 265 -2.39 -30.21 -14.91
N THR A 266 -3.59 -30.25 -15.48
CA THR A 266 -3.83 -30.41 -16.91
C THR A 266 -4.46 -29.14 -17.48
N LYS A 267 -4.02 -28.73 -18.67
CA LYS A 267 -4.59 -27.61 -19.40
C LYS A 267 -5.97 -27.97 -19.95
N ILE A 268 -7.00 -27.27 -19.48
CA ILE A 268 -8.40 -27.46 -19.89
C ILE A 268 -9.01 -26.08 -20.08
N ASP A 269 -9.50 -25.80 -21.29
CA ASP A 269 -10.21 -24.55 -21.62
C ASP A 269 -9.49 -23.26 -21.17
N GLY A 270 -8.18 -23.20 -21.38
CA GLY A 270 -7.35 -22.03 -21.01
C GLY A 270 -6.98 -21.94 -19.52
N LYS A 271 -7.20 -23.00 -18.75
CA LYS A 271 -6.86 -23.08 -17.33
C LYS A 271 -6.00 -24.29 -17.01
N TYR A 272 -5.19 -24.22 -15.97
CA TYR A 272 -4.62 -25.39 -15.32
C TYR A 272 -5.57 -25.93 -14.24
N VAL A 273 -5.92 -27.21 -14.35
CA VAL A 273 -6.81 -27.90 -13.43
C VAL A 273 -6.09 -29.08 -12.80
N GLY A 274 -5.99 -29.11 -11.47
CA GLY A 274 -5.28 -30.15 -10.73
C GLY A 274 -5.84 -30.40 -9.33
N GLN A 275 -5.43 -31.49 -8.69
CA GLN A 275 -5.85 -31.86 -7.33
C GLN A 275 -4.74 -31.59 -6.33
N VAL A 276 -5.12 -31.01 -5.17
CA VAL A 276 -4.22 -30.69 -4.05
C VAL A 276 -4.68 -31.40 -2.79
N SER A 277 -3.74 -31.85 -1.96
CA SER A 277 -4.04 -32.65 -0.75
C SER A 277 -4.10 -31.82 0.54
N HIS A 278 -3.59 -30.60 0.51
CA HIS A 278 -3.60 -29.63 1.60
C HIS A 278 -3.56 -28.20 1.05
N PHE A 279 -3.66 -27.20 1.93
CA PHE A 279 -3.46 -25.80 1.55
C PHE A 279 -2.27 -25.16 2.28
N SER A 280 -1.45 -24.53 1.44
CA SER A 280 -0.51 -23.44 1.69
C SER A 280 -0.60 -22.53 0.44
N PHE A 281 0.50 -21.99 -0.05
CA PHE A 281 0.56 -21.50 -1.42
C PHE A 281 0.75 -22.67 -2.40
N TRP A 282 0.01 -22.66 -3.49
CA TRP A 282 0.14 -23.59 -4.60
C TRP A 282 0.52 -22.86 -5.88
N ASN A 283 1.31 -23.51 -6.72
CA ASN A 283 1.78 -22.94 -7.97
C ASN A 283 1.73 -23.97 -9.11
N CYS A 284 1.40 -23.49 -10.31
CA CYS A 284 1.55 -24.23 -11.56
C CYS A 284 2.86 -23.78 -12.21
N ASP A 285 3.94 -24.53 -11.99
CA ASP A 285 5.28 -24.16 -12.50
C ASP A 285 5.87 -25.22 -13.39
N ASP A 286 6.51 -24.76 -14.47
CA ASP A 286 7.51 -25.54 -15.18
C ASP A 286 8.87 -25.32 -14.51
N PHE A 287 9.80 -26.26 -14.68
CA PHE A 287 11.13 -26.15 -14.10
C PHE A 287 12.21 -26.05 -15.16
N LEU A 288 13.25 -25.29 -14.86
CA LEU A 288 14.30 -24.96 -15.80
C LEU A 288 15.67 -25.36 -15.27
N THR A 289 16.56 -25.71 -16.19
CA THR A 289 17.99 -25.78 -15.89
C THR A 289 18.52 -24.35 -15.85
N THR A 290 19.11 -23.97 -14.72
CA THR A 290 19.54 -22.60 -14.47
C THR A 290 21.05 -22.47 -14.29
N THR A 291 21.55 -21.25 -14.46
CA THR A 291 22.89 -20.82 -14.06
C THR A 291 22.82 -19.44 -13.40
N THR A 292 23.80 -19.09 -12.58
CA THR A 292 23.79 -17.82 -11.84
C THR A 292 24.15 -16.65 -12.76
N LEU A 293 23.38 -15.57 -12.69
CA LEU A 293 23.69 -14.28 -13.30
C LEU A 293 23.70 -13.20 -12.23
N CYS A 294 24.83 -12.51 -12.11
CA CYS A 294 24.93 -11.26 -11.36
C CYS A 294 24.98 -10.07 -12.31
N ILE A 295 24.24 -9.02 -11.99
CA ILE A 295 24.14 -7.79 -12.77
C ILE A 295 24.61 -6.66 -11.88
N ASN A 296 25.70 -6.01 -12.28
CA ASN A 296 26.14 -4.75 -11.68
C ASN A 296 25.49 -3.61 -12.46
N VAL A 297 24.68 -2.81 -11.79
CA VAL A 297 24.07 -1.61 -12.33
C VAL A 297 24.90 -0.41 -11.88
N VAL A 298 25.44 0.33 -12.84
CA VAL A 298 26.30 1.49 -12.59
C VAL A 298 25.87 2.70 -13.43
N ASP A 299 26.21 3.89 -12.98
CA ASP A 299 26.04 5.14 -13.74
C ASP A 299 27.13 5.31 -14.83
N LEU A 300 27.07 6.43 -15.57
CA LEU A 300 28.07 6.79 -16.59
C LEU A 300 29.50 6.96 -16.06
N ASN A 301 29.65 7.17 -14.76
CA ASN A 301 30.93 7.34 -14.06
C ASN A 301 31.41 6.04 -13.39
N ASN A 302 30.68 4.93 -13.58
CA ASN A 302 30.93 3.62 -12.99
C ASN A 302 30.71 3.59 -11.46
N ASN A 303 29.86 4.48 -10.94
CA ASN A 303 29.39 4.41 -9.56
C ASN A 303 28.21 3.43 -9.45
N PRO A 304 28.09 2.68 -8.35
CA PRO A 304 26.96 1.78 -8.13
C PRO A 304 25.60 2.47 -8.07
N VAL A 305 24.59 1.90 -8.74
CA VAL A 305 23.18 2.32 -8.62
C VAL A 305 22.46 1.34 -7.71
N SER A 306 22.29 1.74 -6.45
CA SER A 306 21.58 0.99 -5.42
C SER A 306 20.06 1.14 -5.51
N ASN A 307 19.35 0.20 -4.88
CA ASN A 307 17.89 0.21 -4.73
C ASN A 307 17.10 0.28 -6.04
N HIS A 308 17.66 -0.28 -7.11
CA HIS A 308 17.11 -0.20 -8.44
C HIS A 308 16.46 -1.51 -8.87
N THR A 309 15.20 -1.47 -9.30
CA THR A 309 14.46 -2.66 -9.71
C THR A 309 14.90 -3.15 -11.09
N VAL A 310 15.32 -4.41 -11.14
CA VAL A 310 15.69 -5.15 -12.34
C VAL A 310 14.75 -6.34 -12.50
N SER A 311 14.22 -6.53 -13.70
CA SER A 311 13.39 -7.67 -14.08
C SER A 311 13.99 -8.35 -15.30
N LEU A 312 13.94 -9.68 -15.32
CA LEU A 312 14.31 -10.46 -16.49
C LEU A 312 13.11 -11.15 -17.11
N ILE A 313 12.99 -10.99 -18.42
CA ILE A 313 11.97 -11.60 -19.25
C ILE A 313 12.63 -12.65 -20.15
N ARG A 314 12.09 -13.86 -20.17
CA ARG A 314 12.48 -14.91 -21.11
C ARG A 314 11.91 -14.61 -22.48
N ASN A 315 12.78 -14.48 -23.48
CA ASN A 315 12.33 -14.23 -24.85
C ASN A 315 11.57 -15.41 -25.46
N ALA A 316 11.74 -16.62 -24.91
CA ALA A 316 11.11 -17.84 -25.41
C ALA A 316 9.63 -17.96 -25.00
N THR A 317 9.29 -17.46 -23.81
CA THR A 317 7.96 -17.60 -23.20
C THR A 317 7.27 -16.27 -22.93
N GLU A 318 7.98 -15.15 -23.11
CA GLU A 318 7.59 -13.80 -22.67
C GLU A 318 7.32 -13.70 -21.16
N ASN A 319 7.80 -14.69 -20.40
CA ASN A 319 7.61 -14.71 -18.97
C ASN A 319 8.64 -13.87 -18.25
N ASN A 320 8.18 -13.09 -17.29
CA ASN A 320 9.05 -12.61 -16.24
C ASN A 320 9.52 -13.85 -15.46
N VAL A 321 10.82 -13.94 -15.26
CA VAL A 321 11.41 -15.06 -14.53
C VAL A 321 12.23 -14.61 -13.35
N GLY A 322 12.22 -13.33 -13.04
CA GLY A 322 12.79 -12.86 -11.80
C GLY A 322 12.81 -11.35 -11.75
N VAL A 323 12.41 -10.84 -10.60
CA VAL A 323 12.51 -9.44 -10.23
C VAL A 323 13.39 -9.34 -9.00
N GLY A 324 14.29 -8.38 -8.99
CA GLY A 324 15.13 -8.08 -7.84
C GLY A 324 15.52 -6.62 -7.83
N VAL A 325 15.80 -6.10 -6.65
CA VAL A 325 16.26 -4.73 -6.44
C VAL A 325 17.76 -4.78 -6.20
N THR A 326 18.58 -3.87 -6.72
CA THR A 326 20.04 -3.86 -6.47
C THR A 326 20.42 -3.45 -5.05
N ASN A 327 21.54 -3.97 -4.54
CA ASN A 327 22.07 -3.64 -3.22
C ASN A 327 22.86 -2.31 -3.22
N GLU A 328 23.43 -1.95 -2.07
CA GLU A 328 24.29 -0.76 -1.90
C GLU A 328 25.51 -0.72 -2.83
N SER A 329 25.95 -1.89 -3.32
CA SER A 329 27.01 -2.04 -4.32
C SER A 329 26.49 -2.09 -5.76
N GLY A 330 25.20 -1.80 -5.98
CA GLY A 330 24.54 -1.80 -7.27
C GLY A 330 24.43 -3.19 -7.91
N GLN A 331 24.61 -4.25 -7.14
CA GLN A 331 24.59 -5.63 -7.62
C GLN A 331 23.25 -6.29 -7.31
N VAL A 332 22.72 -7.04 -8.28
CA VAL A 332 21.63 -7.99 -8.08
C VAL A 332 21.98 -9.31 -8.76
N CYS A 333 21.79 -10.44 -8.09
CA CYS A 333 22.13 -11.77 -8.53
C CYS A 333 20.92 -12.71 -8.45
N GLY A 334 20.65 -13.42 -9.53
CA GLY A 334 19.63 -14.45 -9.56
C GLY A 334 20.09 -15.61 -10.38
N GLU A 335 19.31 -16.68 -10.40
CA GLU A 335 19.55 -17.72 -11.40
C GLU A 335 18.71 -17.43 -12.63
N VAL A 336 19.21 -17.87 -13.76
CA VAL A 336 18.64 -17.62 -15.08
C VAL A 336 18.72 -18.89 -15.91
N PRO A 337 17.80 -19.12 -16.85
CA PRO A 337 17.84 -20.30 -17.70
C PRO A 337 19.11 -20.35 -18.57
N VAL A 338 19.64 -21.55 -18.75
CA VAL A 338 20.84 -21.79 -19.57
C VAL A 338 20.52 -21.80 -21.06
N ASP A 339 21.51 -21.43 -21.89
CA ASP A 339 21.46 -21.54 -23.36
C ASP A 339 20.38 -20.70 -24.07
N GLU A 340 19.83 -19.67 -23.42
CA GLU A 340 18.82 -18.79 -24.02
C GLU A 340 19.03 -17.30 -23.74
N SER A 341 18.53 -16.45 -24.64
CA SER A 341 18.58 -15.00 -24.52
C SER A 341 17.44 -14.47 -23.67
N LEU A 342 17.75 -13.47 -22.86
CA LEU A 342 16.81 -12.79 -21.96
C LEU A 342 16.72 -11.32 -22.33
N THR A 343 15.62 -10.69 -21.94
CA THR A 343 15.45 -9.24 -21.96
C THR A 343 15.52 -8.74 -20.54
N LEU A 344 16.49 -7.89 -20.27
CA LEU A 344 16.61 -7.18 -19.01
C LEU A 344 15.83 -5.88 -19.10
N MET A 345 14.92 -5.70 -18.15
CA MET A 345 14.20 -4.47 -17.89
C MET A 345 14.70 -3.86 -16.59
N SER A 346 14.91 -2.55 -16.55
CA SER A 346 15.03 -1.83 -15.29
C SER A 346 14.04 -0.68 -15.25
N TYR A 347 13.37 -0.52 -14.10
CA TYR A 347 12.27 0.42 -13.90
C TYR A 347 12.72 1.51 -12.92
N TYR A 348 12.45 2.77 -13.23
CA TYR A 348 12.82 3.91 -12.39
C TYR A 348 11.94 5.13 -12.62
N ILE A 349 11.96 6.07 -11.67
CA ILE A 349 11.37 7.40 -11.82
C ILE A 349 12.48 8.30 -12.33
N ASP A 350 12.31 8.95 -13.48
CA ASP A 350 13.30 9.89 -14.01
C ASP A 350 13.30 11.23 -13.25
N CYS A 351 14.27 12.10 -13.56
CA CYS A 351 14.36 13.43 -12.92
C CYS A 351 13.27 14.43 -13.32
N SER A 352 12.30 14.02 -14.15
CA SER A 352 11.07 14.75 -14.39
C SER A 352 9.89 14.21 -13.57
N GLY A 353 10.12 13.19 -12.74
CA GLY A 353 9.10 12.50 -11.96
C GLY A 353 8.29 11.50 -12.77
N GLN A 354 8.74 11.08 -13.96
CA GLN A 354 8.02 10.14 -14.82
C GLN A 354 8.61 8.73 -14.74
N ASN A 355 7.74 7.72 -14.78
CA ASN A 355 8.17 6.33 -14.91
C ASN A 355 8.91 6.11 -16.23
N ALA A 356 10.10 5.55 -16.13
CA ALA A 356 10.98 5.27 -17.25
C ALA A 356 11.52 3.83 -17.16
N THR A 357 11.90 3.29 -18.32
CA THR A 357 12.40 1.93 -18.44
C THR A 357 13.68 1.87 -19.25
N TYR A 358 14.65 1.09 -18.76
CA TYR A 358 15.81 0.66 -19.53
C TYR A 358 15.59 -0.76 -20.03
N GLU A 359 15.93 -1.04 -21.29
CA GLU A 359 15.81 -2.36 -21.89
C GLU A 359 17.14 -2.79 -22.55
N GLN A 360 17.57 -4.02 -22.28
CA GLN A 360 18.73 -4.62 -22.93
C GLN A 360 18.56 -6.13 -23.12
N SER A 361 18.86 -6.63 -24.32
CA SER A 361 19.00 -8.07 -24.54
C SER A 361 20.34 -8.58 -24.01
N ILE A 362 20.29 -9.65 -23.22
CA ILE A 362 21.44 -10.30 -22.57
C ILE A 362 21.45 -11.82 -22.85
N GLY A 363 22.58 -12.47 -22.53
CA GLY A 363 22.76 -13.90 -22.76
C GLY A 363 23.01 -14.27 -24.24
N PRO A 364 23.00 -15.56 -24.58
CA PRO A 364 22.76 -16.70 -23.71
C PRO A 364 23.91 -16.97 -22.73
N PHE A 365 23.58 -17.53 -21.57
CA PHE A 365 24.54 -17.89 -20.52
C PHE A 365 24.61 -19.41 -20.35
N THR A 366 25.81 -19.95 -20.14
CA THR A 366 26.02 -21.40 -19.95
C THR A 366 26.73 -21.73 -18.63
N ASN A 367 27.25 -20.71 -17.95
CA ASN A 367 27.98 -20.80 -16.69
C ASN A 367 27.65 -19.56 -15.85
N SER A 368 27.97 -19.63 -14.56
CA SER A 368 27.86 -18.48 -13.66
C SER A 368 28.57 -17.27 -14.27
N THR A 369 27.85 -16.16 -14.41
CA THR A 369 28.31 -14.98 -15.15
C THR A 369 28.01 -13.71 -14.36
N THR A 370 28.91 -12.73 -14.41
CA THR A 370 28.64 -11.36 -13.95
C THR A 370 28.70 -10.41 -15.12
N ILE A 371 27.67 -9.60 -15.30
CA ILE A 371 27.63 -8.53 -16.31
C ILE A 371 27.57 -7.17 -15.62
N THR A 372 27.91 -6.12 -16.37
CA THR A 372 27.76 -4.74 -15.92
C THR A 372 26.94 -3.97 -16.92
N ILE A 373 25.93 -3.26 -16.42
CA ILE A 373 25.01 -2.45 -17.20
C ILE A 373 25.22 -1.02 -16.76
N ILE A 374 25.45 -0.17 -17.75
CA ILE A 374 25.65 1.26 -17.55
C ILE A 374 24.33 1.93 -17.88
N LEU A 375 23.70 2.51 -16.87
CA LEU A 375 22.51 3.32 -17.06
C LEU A 375 22.94 4.74 -17.41
N SER A 376 22.69 5.12 -18.67
CA SER A 376 23.02 6.43 -19.20
C SER A 376 21.89 7.41 -18.93
N PHE A 377 21.91 8.01 -17.76
CA PHE A 377 20.97 9.05 -17.38
C PHE A 377 21.59 10.43 -17.55
N ALA A 378 20.90 11.37 -18.19
CA ALA A 378 21.44 12.72 -18.35
C ALA A 378 21.41 13.54 -17.03
N ASP A 379 20.58 13.13 -16.05
CA ASP A 379 20.23 13.97 -14.90
C ASP A 379 20.45 13.31 -13.51
N PHE A 380 20.81 12.03 -13.46
CA PHE A 380 21.14 11.31 -12.21
C PHE A 380 22.63 11.37 -11.88
N GLU A 381 22.93 11.57 -10.60
CA GLU A 381 24.25 11.36 -10.01
C GLU A 381 24.14 10.47 -8.76
N THR A 382 25.27 9.92 -8.33
CA THR A 382 25.38 9.17 -7.08
C THR A 382 26.24 9.94 -6.07
N SER A 383 25.89 9.86 -4.79
CA SER A 383 26.71 10.37 -3.69
C SER A 383 26.83 9.32 -2.59
N VAL A 384 28.02 9.19 -2.00
CA VAL A 384 28.20 8.44 -0.75
C VAL A 384 27.69 9.28 0.42
N ILE A 385 26.64 8.84 1.09
CA ILE A 385 26.10 9.47 2.30
C ILE A 385 26.78 8.83 3.51
N THR A 386 27.34 9.65 4.41
CA THR A 386 28.05 9.14 5.60
C THR A 386 27.66 9.90 6.85
N GLY A 387 27.55 9.23 7.99
CA GLY A 387 27.34 9.87 9.28
C GLY A 387 27.53 8.93 10.47
N THR A 388 27.22 9.45 11.65
CA THR A 388 27.26 8.70 12.91
C THR A 388 26.01 9.00 13.72
N VAL A 389 25.25 7.98 14.07
CA VAL A 389 24.13 8.02 14.98
C VAL A 389 24.61 7.71 16.39
N VAL A 390 24.32 8.60 17.33
CA VAL A 390 24.66 8.42 18.75
C VAL A 390 23.43 8.62 19.63
N ASN A 391 23.42 7.91 20.74
CA ASN A 391 22.55 8.24 21.85
C ASN A 391 23.04 9.57 22.45
N CYS A 392 22.15 10.55 22.54
CA CYS A 392 22.54 11.90 22.91
C CYS A 392 22.82 12.10 24.40
N ASP A 393 22.30 11.23 25.28
CA ASP A 393 22.56 11.30 26.71
C ASP A 393 23.95 10.81 27.07
N THR A 394 24.39 9.75 26.39
CA THR A 394 25.67 9.09 26.66
C THR A 394 26.77 9.48 25.68
N GLU A 395 26.42 10.14 24.56
CA GLU A 395 27.26 10.36 23.38
C GLU A 395 27.89 9.05 22.86
N THR A 396 27.28 7.90 23.16
CA THR A 396 27.75 6.61 22.69
C THR A 396 27.10 6.27 21.36
N PRO A 397 27.84 5.66 20.41
CA PRO A 397 27.26 5.18 19.16
C PRO A 397 26.08 4.23 19.42
N VAL A 398 25.02 4.34 18.60
CA VAL A 398 23.89 3.42 18.63
C VAL A 398 24.35 2.08 18.02
N GLU A 399 24.48 1.04 18.85
CA GLU A 399 25.01 -0.25 18.41
C GLU A 399 24.03 -1.02 17.51
N GLU A 400 22.73 -0.96 17.82
CA GLU A 400 21.66 -1.62 17.06
C GLU A 400 20.64 -0.56 16.64
N GLY A 401 20.50 -0.36 15.32
CA GLY A 401 19.66 0.67 14.76
C GLY A 401 19.84 0.82 13.25
N TYR A 402 19.14 1.77 12.66
CA TYR A 402 19.26 2.08 11.23
C TYR A 402 19.09 3.58 10.99
N VAL A 403 19.46 4.05 9.80
CA VAL A 403 19.04 5.35 9.29
C VAL A 403 17.97 5.16 8.24
N PHE A 404 16.84 5.85 8.39
CA PHE A 404 15.87 6.05 7.33
C PHE A 404 16.35 7.20 6.46
N PHE A 405 16.36 7.01 5.15
CA PHE A 405 16.77 7.98 4.16
C PHE A 405 15.68 8.09 3.10
N GLU A 406 15.23 9.31 2.83
CA GLU A 406 14.21 9.60 1.84
C GLU A 406 14.72 10.66 0.88
N ASN A 407 14.49 10.44 -0.42
CA ASN A 407 14.66 11.46 -1.45
C ASN A 407 13.62 11.25 -2.57
N ALA A 408 13.71 12.04 -3.63
CA ALA A 408 12.80 11.93 -4.79
C ALA A 408 12.86 10.56 -5.53
N GLN A 409 13.75 9.65 -5.17
CA GLN A 409 13.86 8.30 -5.75
C GLN A 409 13.21 7.21 -4.88
N GLY A 410 12.85 7.52 -3.64
CA GLY A 410 12.21 6.60 -2.71
C GLY A 410 12.75 6.74 -1.29
N ASP A 411 12.23 5.88 -0.42
CA ASP A 411 12.60 5.79 0.98
C ASP A 411 13.22 4.43 1.31
N TYR A 412 14.34 4.45 2.05
CA TYR A 412 15.17 3.30 2.31
C TYR A 412 15.74 3.32 3.73
N ALA A 413 15.94 2.15 4.31
CA ALA A 413 16.61 2.01 5.60
C ALA A 413 17.98 1.37 5.42
N TYR A 414 18.98 1.90 6.13
CA TYR A 414 20.35 1.39 6.13
C TYR A 414 20.80 1.12 7.57
N PRO A 415 21.24 -0.11 7.91
CA PRO A 415 21.62 -0.42 9.27
C PRO A 415 22.89 0.32 9.70
N LEU A 416 23.03 0.50 11.01
CA LEU A 416 24.21 1.08 11.62
C LEU A 416 25.29 0.02 11.83
N ASP A 417 26.53 0.34 11.47
CA ASP A 417 27.73 -0.38 11.91
C ASP A 417 28.33 0.36 13.10
N ASN A 418 28.01 -0.10 14.31
CA ASN A 418 28.45 0.49 15.58
C ASN A 418 28.23 2.02 15.61
N GLY A 419 27.00 2.41 15.30
CA GLY A 419 26.53 3.79 15.18
C GLY A 419 26.99 4.55 13.94
N THR A 420 27.79 3.98 13.04
CA THR A 420 28.14 4.64 11.78
C THR A 420 27.29 4.13 10.62
N PHE A 421 27.04 4.98 9.62
CA PHE A 421 26.41 4.56 8.37
C PHE A 421 27.16 5.13 7.17
N GLU A 422 27.22 4.33 6.11
CA GLU A 422 27.76 4.69 4.80
C GLU A 422 26.95 3.98 3.73
N PHE A 423 26.33 4.72 2.81
CA PHE A 423 25.61 4.13 1.67
C PHE A 423 25.68 5.00 0.42
N ASN A 424 25.55 4.37 -0.74
CA ASN A 424 25.41 5.08 -2.02
C ASN A 424 23.95 5.49 -2.21
N ALA A 425 23.69 6.77 -2.42
CA ALA A 425 22.38 7.30 -2.79
C ALA A 425 22.41 7.82 -4.23
N THR A 426 21.44 7.38 -5.04
CA THR A 426 21.17 7.93 -6.37
C THR A 426 20.21 9.12 -6.23
N TYR A 427 20.50 10.23 -6.89
CA TYR A 427 19.70 11.44 -6.80
C TYR A 427 19.69 12.25 -8.09
N CYS A 428 18.68 13.09 -8.26
CA CYS A 428 18.59 14.02 -9.37
C CYS A 428 19.37 15.29 -9.09
N THR A 429 20.23 15.70 -10.01
CA THR A 429 21.05 16.91 -9.85
C THR A 429 20.22 18.20 -9.71
N GLN A 430 18.98 18.20 -10.20
CA GLN A 430 18.02 19.31 -10.07
C GLN A 430 17.06 19.15 -8.86
N GLN A 431 17.03 17.98 -8.23
CA GLN A 431 16.19 17.64 -7.07
C GLN A 431 17.05 16.86 -6.07
N ASN A 432 17.96 17.58 -5.41
CA ASN A 432 18.95 16.99 -4.52
C ASN A 432 18.58 17.10 -3.04
N GLU A 433 17.35 17.49 -2.72
CA GLU A 433 16.81 17.51 -1.37
C GLU A 433 16.59 16.07 -0.87
N ALA A 434 16.93 15.82 0.39
CA ALA A 434 16.78 14.53 1.04
C ALA A 434 16.56 14.70 2.55
N ILE A 435 15.98 13.69 3.17
CA ILE A 435 15.74 13.59 4.61
C ILE A 435 16.51 12.38 5.14
N VAL A 436 17.09 12.51 6.34
CA VAL A 436 17.58 11.36 7.11
C VAL A 436 17.01 11.38 8.53
N ILE A 437 16.68 10.20 9.06
CA ILE A 437 16.25 9.98 10.45
C ILE A 437 17.09 8.83 11.00
N GLY A 438 17.74 9.01 12.16
CA GLY A 438 18.40 7.91 12.87
C GLY A 438 17.42 7.20 13.79
N TYR A 439 17.50 5.88 13.87
CA TYR A 439 16.68 5.03 14.74
C TYR A 439 17.57 4.21 15.67
N ASP A 440 17.27 4.26 16.98
CA ASP A 440 17.83 3.39 18.02
C ASP A 440 16.72 2.42 18.44
N ILE A 441 16.80 1.19 17.93
CA ILE A 441 15.76 0.18 18.11
C ILE A 441 15.83 -0.50 19.48
N VAL A 442 16.96 -0.37 20.20
CA VAL A 442 17.12 -0.92 21.55
C VAL A 442 16.45 0.00 22.58
N ASN A 443 16.64 1.30 22.42
CA ASN A 443 16.05 2.30 23.31
C ASN A 443 14.69 2.82 22.82
N LEU A 444 14.27 2.44 21.60
CA LEU A 444 13.01 2.85 20.95
C LEU A 444 12.89 4.37 20.78
N VAL A 445 13.97 4.98 20.28
CA VAL A 445 14.09 6.44 20.09
C VAL A 445 14.62 6.76 18.69
N GLU A 446 14.19 7.89 18.12
CA GLU A 446 14.58 8.34 16.77
C GLU A 446 15.08 9.79 16.80
N SER A 447 15.91 10.20 15.85
CA SER A 447 16.25 11.62 15.71
C SER A 447 15.09 12.40 15.09
N PRO A 448 15.01 13.73 15.25
CA PRO A 448 14.20 14.53 14.34
C PRO A 448 14.62 14.33 12.87
N PRO A 449 13.72 14.54 11.90
CA PRO A 449 14.08 14.55 10.48
C PRO A 449 15.14 15.61 10.18
N ILE A 450 16.24 15.18 9.58
CA ILE A 450 17.34 16.06 9.14
C ILE A 450 17.21 16.24 7.64
N GLU A 451 16.75 17.42 7.24
CA GLU A 451 16.72 17.84 5.84
C GLU A 451 18.12 18.29 5.39
N PHE A 452 18.56 17.82 4.23
CA PHE A 452 19.83 18.22 3.62
C PHE A 452 19.77 18.18 2.10
N ASN A 453 20.79 18.78 1.48
CA ASN A 453 21.00 18.69 0.04
C ASN A 453 22.15 17.72 -0.24
N ILE A 454 21.91 16.71 -1.06
CA ILE A 454 22.91 15.78 -1.55
C ILE A 454 23.91 16.54 -2.43
N THR A 455 25.20 16.30 -2.17
CA THR A 455 26.32 16.92 -2.90
C THR A 455 27.10 15.87 -3.67
N SER A 456 27.64 16.25 -4.85
CA SER A 456 28.33 15.30 -5.73
C SER A 456 29.53 14.61 -5.05
N SER A 457 29.65 13.31 -5.30
CA SER A 457 30.62 12.32 -4.79
C SER A 457 30.50 11.92 -3.31
N GLN A 458 30.34 12.85 -2.37
CA GLN A 458 30.20 12.52 -0.95
C GLN A 458 29.39 13.59 -0.21
N THR A 459 28.47 13.14 0.65
CA THR A 459 27.63 14.00 1.50
C THR A 459 27.77 13.56 2.97
N PRO A 460 28.71 14.18 3.72
CA PRO A 460 28.88 13.88 5.14
C PRO A 460 27.85 14.64 5.99
N LEU A 461 27.04 13.91 6.75
CA LEU A 461 26.01 14.47 7.63
C LEU A 461 26.53 14.74 9.05
N GLY A 462 27.68 14.14 9.41
CA GLY A 462 28.24 14.29 10.74
C GLY A 462 27.49 13.44 11.77
N GLN A 463 27.29 13.98 12.98
CA GLN A 463 26.64 13.30 14.08
C GLN A 463 25.13 13.56 14.07
N ILE A 464 24.34 12.50 14.13
CA ILE A 464 22.88 12.45 14.26
C ILE A 464 22.58 11.97 15.68
N ASN A 465 21.69 12.65 16.38
CA ASN A 465 21.37 12.36 17.77
C ASN A 465 19.97 11.75 17.85
N THR A 466 19.85 10.51 18.33
CA THR A 466 18.59 9.77 18.50
C THR A 466 17.97 10.00 19.88
N CYS A 467 17.99 11.24 20.38
CA CYS A 467 17.21 11.50 21.59
C CYS A 467 15.75 11.15 21.32
N GLU A 468 14.98 10.73 22.33
CA GLU A 468 13.54 11.07 22.28
C GLU A 468 13.44 12.52 21.80
N ASP A 469 12.53 12.81 20.88
CA ASP A 469 11.96 14.15 20.90
C ASP A 469 11.19 14.29 22.22
N THR A 470 11.91 14.41 23.33
CA THR A 470 11.49 15.32 24.38
C THR A 470 12.09 16.66 24.00
N ASP A 471 11.48 17.38 23.07
CA ASP A 471 11.43 18.82 23.18
C ASP A 471 10.52 19.24 24.36
N THR A 472 10.73 18.60 25.53
CA THR A 472 10.73 19.28 26.80
C THR A 472 12.19 19.54 27.13
N GLY A 473 12.83 20.53 26.50
CA GLY A 473 14.14 21.06 26.90
C GLY A 473 14.16 21.61 28.34
N ASP A 474 13.81 20.79 29.32
CA ASP A 474 13.87 21.05 30.74
C ASP A 474 14.41 19.78 31.40
N GLU A 475 15.72 19.78 31.67
CA GLU A 475 16.39 18.86 32.59
C GLU A 475 15.76 18.90 34.02
N ASN A 476 14.76 19.75 34.27
CA ASN A 476 13.92 19.83 35.46
C ASN A 476 12.44 19.50 35.21
N ALA A 477 12.10 18.74 34.15
CA ALA A 477 10.72 18.40 33.81
C ALA A 477 9.98 17.86 35.04
N ASN A 478 8.90 18.55 35.40
CA ASN A 478 8.07 18.18 36.52
C ASN A 478 6.91 17.33 35.99
N ILE A 479 6.96 16.04 36.30
CA ILE A 479 6.09 15.04 35.67
C ILE A 479 4.91 14.71 36.58
N PHE A 480 3.71 14.72 36.01
CA PHE A 480 2.54 14.08 36.59
C PHE A 480 2.37 12.70 35.96
N THR A 481 2.29 11.63 36.77
CA THR A 481 2.05 10.27 36.27
C THR A 481 0.62 9.83 36.56
N GLY A 482 -0.07 9.38 35.51
CA GLY A 482 -1.47 8.95 35.50
C GLY A 482 -2.40 9.97 34.85
N ASP A 483 -3.69 9.61 34.76
CA ASP A 483 -4.71 10.46 34.13
C ASP A 483 -5.13 11.62 35.02
N VAL A 484 -5.39 12.77 34.40
CA VAL A 484 -5.84 14.00 35.02
C VAL A 484 -7.24 14.33 34.51
N THR A 485 -8.17 14.58 35.43
CA THR A 485 -9.48 15.18 35.10
C THR A 485 -9.65 16.48 35.89
N LEU A 486 -9.87 17.58 35.18
CA LEU A 486 -10.11 18.91 35.72
C LEU A 486 -11.54 19.33 35.39
N SER A 487 -12.36 19.48 36.43
CA SER A 487 -13.81 19.68 36.33
C SER A 487 -14.31 21.04 36.82
N SER A 488 -13.41 21.88 37.34
CA SER A 488 -13.72 23.23 37.81
C SER A 488 -12.51 24.15 37.69
N GLN A 489 -12.73 25.48 37.67
CA GLN A 489 -11.63 26.45 37.67
C GLN A 489 -10.71 26.29 38.89
N GLU A 490 -11.26 25.92 40.06
CA GLU A 490 -10.43 25.68 41.25
C GLU A 490 -9.45 24.51 41.04
N GLU A 491 -9.87 23.44 40.35
CA GLU A 491 -9.01 22.30 40.01
C GLU A 491 -7.95 22.68 38.97
N VAL A 492 -8.33 23.46 37.94
CA VAL A 492 -7.37 23.99 36.94
C VAL A 492 -6.30 24.83 37.62
N ASP A 493 -6.72 25.80 38.46
CA ASP A 493 -5.82 26.69 39.18
C ASP A 493 -4.91 25.91 40.14
N LEU A 494 -5.47 24.94 40.87
CA LEU A 494 -4.73 24.12 41.82
C LEU A 494 -3.70 23.22 41.11
N PHE A 495 -4.09 22.57 40.01
CA PHE A 495 -3.18 21.74 39.22
C PHE A 495 -2.01 22.57 38.69
N GLY A 496 -2.30 23.77 38.15
CA GLY A 496 -1.27 24.69 37.68
C GLY A 496 -0.29 25.18 38.74
N THR A 497 -0.68 25.24 40.03
CA THR A 497 0.27 25.57 41.12
C THR A 497 1.40 24.55 41.28
N GLN A 498 1.21 23.33 40.76
CA GLN A 498 2.24 22.31 40.78
C GLN A 498 3.29 22.54 39.72
N ALA A 499 3.01 23.33 38.67
CA ALA A 499 3.93 23.62 37.56
C ALA A 499 4.46 22.34 36.89
N TYR A 500 3.57 21.39 36.60
CA TYR A 500 3.93 20.22 35.79
C TYR A 500 4.24 20.67 34.35
N THR A 501 5.20 20.01 33.72
CA THR A 501 5.60 20.25 32.33
C THR A 501 5.28 19.06 31.42
N LYS A 502 5.10 17.87 31.99
CA LYS A 502 4.70 16.64 31.28
C LYS A 502 3.61 15.90 32.06
N ILE A 503 2.63 15.38 31.35
CA ILE A 503 1.62 14.45 31.87
C ILE A 503 1.85 13.09 31.19
N GLU A 504 2.25 12.09 31.98
CA GLU A 504 2.32 10.69 31.56
C GLU A 504 0.95 10.03 31.78
N GLY A 505 0.04 10.27 30.85
CA GLY A 505 -1.37 9.87 30.94
C GLY A 505 -2.26 10.88 30.20
N SER A 506 -3.56 10.69 30.31
CA SER A 506 -4.54 11.54 29.64
C SER A 506 -4.86 12.81 30.44
N LEU A 507 -5.12 13.94 29.77
CA LEU A 507 -5.66 15.16 30.38
C LEU A 507 -7.08 15.43 29.86
N LEU A 508 -8.06 15.42 30.76
CA LEU A 508 -9.45 15.77 30.47
C LEU A 508 -9.85 17.06 31.20
N VAL A 509 -10.10 18.12 30.46
CA VAL A 509 -10.69 19.38 30.94
C VAL A 509 -12.16 19.40 30.57
N LEU A 510 -13.04 19.08 31.52
CA LEU A 510 -14.47 18.89 31.30
C LEU A 510 -15.28 19.69 32.30
N ASN A 511 -16.13 20.61 31.85
CA ASN A 511 -16.98 21.32 32.80
C ASN A 511 -18.06 20.40 33.44
N ASP A 512 -18.13 20.37 34.77
CA ASP A 512 -19.27 19.81 35.50
C ASP A 512 -20.45 20.82 35.46
N PRO A 513 -21.72 20.37 35.33
CA PRO A 513 -22.91 21.24 35.37
C PRO A 513 -23.02 22.20 36.58
N THR A 514 -22.25 21.97 37.64
CA THR A 514 -22.28 22.72 38.90
C THR A 514 -21.14 23.73 39.08
N THR A 515 -20.13 23.70 38.20
CA THR A 515 -18.95 24.57 38.20
C THR A 515 -18.76 25.17 36.81
N LEU A 516 -17.87 26.16 36.67
CA LEU A 516 -17.53 26.79 35.39
C LEU A 516 -16.00 26.81 35.26
N ILE A 517 -15.49 26.40 34.10
CA ILE A 517 -14.10 26.64 33.66
C ILE A 517 -14.14 27.80 32.67
N THR A 518 -13.36 28.85 32.94
CA THR A 518 -13.40 30.12 32.18
C THR A 518 -12.08 30.43 31.47
N ASN A 519 -10.97 29.86 31.93
CA ASN A 519 -9.64 30.03 31.33
C ASN A 519 -8.76 28.83 31.70
N LEU A 520 -7.66 28.66 30.94
CA LEU A 520 -6.65 27.62 31.15
C LEU A 520 -5.30 28.20 31.58
N ASP A 521 -5.24 29.47 32.01
CA ASP A 521 -3.99 30.21 32.28
C ASP A 521 -3.01 29.44 33.18
N ALA A 522 -3.54 28.66 34.11
CA ALA A 522 -2.78 27.88 35.06
C ALA A 522 -2.02 26.68 34.41
N LEU A 523 -2.40 26.26 33.21
CA LEU A 523 -1.80 25.13 32.48
C LEU A 523 -0.61 25.54 31.59
N GLN A 524 -0.17 26.80 31.65
CA GLN A 524 0.86 27.38 30.76
C GLN A 524 2.22 26.67 30.80
N THR A 525 2.46 25.81 31.78
CA THR A 525 3.72 25.06 31.92
C THR A 525 3.70 23.72 31.20
N ILE A 526 2.53 23.20 30.81
CA ILE A 526 2.40 21.88 30.18
C ILE A 526 2.94 21.94 28.75
N ILE A 527 3.87 21.03 28.44
CA ILE A 527 4.54 20.93 27.14
C ILE A 527 4.15 19.64 26.42
N VAL A 528 4.02 18.52 27.15
CA VAL A 528 3.74 17.19 26.60
C VAL A 528 2.64 16.47 27.37
N ILE A 529 1.76 15.79 26.64
CA ILE A 529 0.76 14.84 27.14
C ILE A 529 0.97 13.53 26.36
N THR A 530 1.23 12.42 27.06
CA THR A 530 1.60 11.14 26.42
C THR A 530 0.41 10.29 25.99
N GLU A 531 -0.81 10.68 26.34
CA GLU A 531 -2.05 10.04 25.87
C GLU A 531 -3.02 11.11 25.35
N ASP A 532 -4.32 11.00 25.64
CA ASP A 532 -5.34 11.90 25.11
C ASP A 532 -5.32 13.26 25.80
N PHE A 533 -5.51 14.32 25.02
CA PHE A 533 -5.87 15.63 25.54
C PHE A 533 -7.28 16.03 25.08
N SER A 534 -8.20 16.14 26.03
CA SER A 534 -9.61 16.42 25.79
C SER A 534 -10.07 17.69 26.50
N ILE A 535 -10.62 18.66 25.75
CA ILE A 535 -11.27 19.86 26.26
C ILE A 535 -12.74 19.80 25.87
N ILE A 536 -13.60 19.44 26.83
CA ILE A 536 -14.98 19.04 26.55
C ILE A 536 -15.99 19.88 27.33
N GLY A 537 -17.00 20.42 26.66
CA GLY A 537 -18.19 20.95 27.33
C GLY A 537 -17.96 22.22 28.16
N ASN A 538 -16.88 22.98 27.92
CA ASN A 538 -16.57 24.19 28.68
C ASN A 538 -17.28 25.40 28.06
N HIS A 539 -18.55 25.61 28.44
CA HIS A 539 -19.44 26.58 27.79
C HIS A 539 -19.06 28.05 28.04
N GLU A 540 -18.23 28.35 29.04
CA GLU A 540 -17.74 29.70 29.34
C GLU A 540 -16.29 29.94 28.91
N LEU A 541 -15.61 28.91 28.37
CA LEU A 541 -14.23 29.01 27.91
C LEU A 541 -14.20 29.74 26.58
N THR A 542 -13.56 30.91 26.53
CA THR A 542 -13.53 31.74 25.31
C THR A 542 -12.24 31.61 24.51
N SER A 543 -11.16 31.11 25.13
CA SER A 543 -9.85 30.98 24.51
C SER A 543 -9.08 29.76 25.04
N LEU A 544 -8.21 29.19 24.23
CA LEU A 544 -7.20 28.19 24.64
C LEU A 544 -5.94 28.81 25.28
N PHE A 545 -5.94 30.13 25.51
CA PHE A 545 -4.85 30.81 26.22
C PHE A 545 -4.58 30.13 27.58
N GLY A 546 -3.30 29.88 27.84
CA GLY A 546 -2.84 29.00 28.91
C GLY A 546 -2.26 27.67 28.42
N LEU A 547 -2.29 27.37 27.12
CA LEU A 547 -1.68 26.17 26.52
C LEU A 547 -0.47 26.49 25.63
N GLN A 548 0.13 27.67 25.79
CA GLN A 548 1.11 28.20 24.83
C GLN A 548 2.43 27.42 24.82
N SER A 549 2.69 26.62 25.84
CA SER A 549 3.88 25.78 25.91
C SER A 549 3.64 24.37 25.35
N LEU A 550 2.38 23.99 25.09
CA LEU A 550 2.04 22.66 24.63
C LEU A 550 2.56 22.46 23.21
N LYS A 551 3.43 21.47 23.05
CA LYS A 551 4.05 21.08 21.77
C LYS A 551 3.56 19.73 21.25
N ARG A 552 3.23 18.81 22.16
CA ARG A 552 2.89 17.44 21.79
C ARG A 552 1.73 16.86 22.59
N VAL A 553 0.85 16.19 21.86
CA VAL A 553 -0.13 15.22 22.35
C VAL A 553 0.14 13.91 21.62
N GLU A 554 0.56 12.86 22.33
CA GLU A 554 1.01 11.61 21.68
C GLU A 554 -0.14 10.72 21.21
N ASN A 555 -1.39 10.97 21.65
CA ASN A 555 -2.58 10.28 21.13
C ASN A 555 -3.61 11.28 20.58
N ASP A 556 -4.87 11.27 21.03
CA ASP A 556 -5.93 12.09 20.45
C ASP A 556 -5.96 13.52 21.05
N LEU A 557 -6.14 14.52 20.19
CA LEU A 557 -6.52 15.87 20.60
C LEU A 557 -7.99 16.11 20.30
N ILE A 558 -8.80 16.27 21.36
CA ILE A 558 -10.26 16.43 21.27
C ILE A 558 -10.68 17.79 21.84
N VAL A 559 -11.16 18.68 20.99
CA VAL A 559 -11.79 19.95 21.40
C VAL A 559 -13.26 19.88 21.04
N PHE A 560 -14.10 19.59 22.03
CA PHE A 560 -15.51 19.26 21.80
C PHE A 560 -16.48 20.10 22.64
N ASN A 561 -17.50 20.67 22.00
CA ASN A 561 -18.64 21.31 22.67
C ASN A 561 -18.24 22.49 23.60
N ASN A 562 -17.29 23.33 23.18
CA ASN A 562 -16.91 24.56 23.89
C ASN A 562 -17.54 25.76 23.16
N GLN A 563 -18.85 25.98 23.37
CA GLN A 563 -19.67 26.87 22.53
C GLN A 563 -19.20 28.32 22.42
N LEU A 564 -18.52 28.85 23.44
CA LEU A 564 -17.99 30.23 23.44
C LEU A 564 -16.50 30.31 23.05
N LEU A 565 -15.84 29.19 22.73
CA LEU A 565 -14.45 29.14 22.35
C LEU A 565 -14.25 29.79 20.98
N ALA A 566 -13.76 31.03 20.97
CA ALA A 566 -13.55 31.82 19.75
C ALA A 566 -12.08 31.88 19.34
N ASP A 567 -11.16 31.82 20.32
CA ASP A 567 -9.74 32.04 20.14
C ASP A 567 -8.94 30.77 20.47
N VAL A 568 -8.42 30.10 19.44
CA VAL A 568 -7.59 28.90 19.59
C VAL A 568 -6.09 29.21 19.55
N THR A 569 -5.67 30.47 19.44
CA THR A 569 -4.26 30.86 19.29
C THR A 569 -3.40 30.49 20.51
N GLY A 570 -4.03 30.16 21.64
CA GLY A 570 -3.34 29.69 22.84
C GLY A 570 -2.58 28.37 22.67
N ILE A 571 -2.78 27.62 21.58
CA ILE A 571 -2.12 26.34 21.30
C ILE A 571 -1.12 26.41 20.12
N LEU A 572 -0.72 27.62 19.68
CA LEU A 572 0.06 27.87 18.45
C LEU A 572 1.38 27.09 18.28
N ASN A 573 1.90 26.51 19.36
CA ASN A 573 3.17 25.77 19.36
C ASN A 573 2.97 24.25 19.29
N ILE A 574 1.73 23.76 19.14
CA ILE A 574 1.49 22.32 18.94
C ILE A 574 2.06 21.90 17.59
N GLU A 575 2.96 20.92 17.63
CA GLU A 575 3.69 20.37 16.49
C GLU A 575 3.23 18.94 16.21
N VAL A 576 2.89 18.18 17.27
CA VAL A 576 2.56 16.76 17.16
C VAL A 576 1.19 16.45 17.79
N ILE A 577 0.33 15.80 17.01
CA ILE A 577 -0.86 15.07 17.45
C ILE A 577 -0.67 13.64 16.93
N GLY A 578 -0.33 12.70 17.83
CA GLY A 578 0.12 11.36 17.43
C GLY A 578 -0.98 10.49 16.82
N ASN A 579 -2.25 10.82 17.06
CA ASN A 579 -3.39 10.10 16.50
C ASN A 579 -4.43 11.06 15.92
N ASN A 580 -5.65 11.13 16.46
CA ASN A 580 -6.75 11.87 15.83
C ASN A 580 -6.83 13.31 16.31
N PHE A 581 -7.13 14.23 15.38
CA PHE A 581 -7.51 15.60 15.70
C PHE A 581 -9.02 15.82 15.49
N ILE A 582 -9.74 16.00 16.60
CA ILE A 582 -11.19 16.20 16.61
C ILE A 582 -11.53 17.61 17.09
N PHE A 583 -11.99 18.46 16.19
CA PHE A 583 -12.49 19.80 16.49
C PHE A 583 -13.98 19.89 16.18
N LYS A 584 -14.82 19.71 17.20
CA LYS A 584 -16.27 19.53 17.04
C LYS A 584 -17.11 20.42 17.94
N ALA A 585 -18.18 21.01 17.42
CA ALA A 585 -19.15 21.78 18.23
C ALA A 585 -18.53 22.97 19.00
N ASN A 586 -17.57 23.68 18.43
CA ASN A 586 -17.00 24.91 18.99
C ASN A 586 -17.55 26.12 18.23
N ASP A 587 -18.83 26.41 18.43
CA ASP A 587 -19.62 27.28 17.55
C ASP A 587 -19.07 28.72 17.42
N ALA A 588 -18.38 29.25 18.43
CA ALA A 588 -17.82 30.61 18.37
C ALA A 588 -16.51 30.73 17.59
N ALA A 589 -15.82 29.62 17.28
CA ALA A 589 -14.56 29.64 16.55
C ALA A 589 -14.78 30.08 15.11
N THR A 590 -14.01 31.06 14.64
CA THR A 590 -14.09 31.57 13.27
C THR A 590 -12.94 31.11 12.37
N SER A 591 -11.82 30.70 12.97
CA SER A 591 -10.66 30.08 12.32
C SER A 591 -10.04 29.04 13.25
N LEU A 592 -9.09 28.27 12.72
CA LEU A 592 -8.27 27.30 13.45
C LEU A 592 -6.85 27.85 13.68
N ASP A 593 -6.69 29.18 13.74
CA ASP A 593 -5.39 29.87 13.85
C ASP A 593 -4.69 29.61 15.20
N GLY A 594 -4.22 28.39 15.37
CA GLY A 594 -3.44 27.89 16.50
C GLY A 594 -2.85 26.51 16.21
N PHE A 595 -3.14 25.92 15.06
CA PHE A 595 -2.70 24.58 14.67
C PHE A 595 -1.72 24.65 13.47
N GLN A 596 -0.98 25.75 13.30
CA GLN A 596 -0.19 25.97 12.07
C GLN A 596 1.01 25.04 11.91
N ASN A 597 1.51 24.46 13.01
CA ASN A 597 2.73 23.66 12.98
C ASN A 597 2.47 22.14 12.90
N ILE A 598 1.21 21.68 12.95
CA ILE A 598 0.91 20.26 12.72
C ILE A 598 1.06 19.93 11.23
N THR A 599 1.86 18.89 10.95
CA THR A 599 2.19 18.44 9.59
C THR A 599 1.42 17.20 9.16
N SER A 600 1.08 16.33 10.10
CA SER A 600 0.28 15.12 9.85
C SER A 600 -0.57 14.75 11.07
N VAL A 601 -1.63 13.98 10.83
CA VAL A 601 -2.51 13.36 11.83
C VAL A 601 -3.00 12.01 11.30
N ASN A 602 -3.56 11.17 12.18
CA ASN A 602 -4.30 9.98 11.75
C ASN A 602 -5.65 10.37 11.13
N ASP A 603 -6.67 10.67 11.93
CA ASP A 603 -7.93 11.22 11.44
C ASP A 603 -8.04 12.73 11.71
N LEU A 604 -8.67 13.46 10.80
CA LEU A 604 -9.00 14.88 10.96
C LEU A 604 -10.52 15.10 10.87
N LEU A 605 -11.13 15.48 12.00
CA LEU A 605 -12.57 15.71 12.10
C LEU A 605 -12.87 17.18 12.44
N ILE A 606 -13.30 17.96 11.46
CA ILE A 606 -13.77 19.35 11.62
C ILE A 606 -15.28 19.38 11.41
N VAL A 607 -16.04 19.21 12.50
CA VAL A 607 -17.48 18.87 12.43
C VAL A 607 -18.31 19.82 13.29
N ASN A 608 -19.45 20.26 12.78
CA ASN A 608 -20.42 21.04 13.57
C ASN A 608 -19.85 22.33 14.19
N ASN A 609 -19.07 23.13 13.45
CA ASN A 609 -18.56 24.43 13.92
C ASN A 609 -19.30 25.56 13.17
N GLU A 610 -20.36 26.10 13.77
CA GLU A 610 -21.32 26.96 13.05
C GLU A 610 -20.69 28.22 12.45
N ASN A 611 -19.83 28.94 13.18
CA ASN A 611 -19.24 30.21 12.73
C ASN A 611 -17.85 30.07 12.11
N LEU A 612 -17.35 28.84 11.90
CA LEU A 612 -16.05 28.62 11.28
C LEU A 612 -16.12 29.08 9.81
N LEU A 613 -15.28 30.05 9.43
CA LEU A 613 -15.31 30.66 8.09
C LEU A 613 -14.32 29.98 7.12
N SER A 614 -13.21 29.48 7.65
CA SER A 614 -12.13 28.83 6.91
C SER A 614 -11.38 27.85 7.82
N LEU A 615 -10.60 26.95 7.20
CA LEU A 615 -9.68 26.06 7.91
C LEU A 615 -8.29 26.68 8.16
N GLU A 616 -8.16 28.00 7.96
CA GLU A 616 -6.93 28.76 8.27
C GLU A 616 -6.42 28.40 9.66
N GLY A 617 -5.15 28.04 9.70
CA GLY A 617 -4.59 27.31 10.83
C GLY A 617 -4.08 25.92 10.46
N LEU A 618 -4.67 25.24 9.48
CA LEU A 618 -4.25 23.87 9.08
C LEU A 618 -3.26 23.83 7.90
N ASN A 619 -2.63 24.97 7.60
CA ASN A 619 -1.70 25.16 6.49
C ASN A 619 -0.47 24.25 6.53
N GLY A 620 -0.11 23.73 7.71
CA GLY A 620 1.02 22.82 7.89
C GLY A 620 0.74 21.39 7.41
N ILE A 621 -0.53 20.97 7.32
CA ILE A 621 -0.87 19.57 7.07
C ILE A 621 -0.54 19.19 5.62
N THR A 622 0.34 18.20 5.48
CA THR A 622 0.76 17.63 4.19
C THR A 622 0.17 16.24 3.97
N SER A 623 -0.12 15.48 5.03
CA SER A 623 -0.71 14.14 4.94
C SER A 623 -1.71 13.86 6.06
N ILE A 624 -2.70 13.01 5.77
CA ILE A 624 -3.64 12.44 6.73
C ILE A 624 -3.62 10.92 6.54
N ILE A 625 -3.30 10.17 7.59
CA ILE A 625 -3.12 8.71 7.46
C ILE A 625 -4.47 8.01 7.30
N GLY A 626 -5.46 8.43 8.08
CA GLY A 626 -6.82 7.90 8.07
C GLY A 626 -7.79 8.83 7.33
N ASP A 627 -8.89 9.17 8.00
CA ASP A 627 -10.03 9.85 7.40
C ASP A 627 -10.03 11.37 7.62
N LEU A 628 -10.43 12.11 6.59
CA LEU A 628 -10.76 13.54 6.61
C LEU A 628 -12.28 13.74 6.57
N TYR A 629 -12.85 14.27 7.66
CA TYR A 629 -14.26 14.67 7.75
C TYR A 629 -14.38 16.19 7.94
N ILE A 630 -15.06 16.86 7.01
CA ILE A 630 -15.36 18.28 7.10
C ILE A 630 -16.88 18.49 6.93
N GLY A 631 -17.51 18.99 8.00
CA GLY A 631 -18.91 19.38 8.05
C GLY A 631 -19.76 18.41 8.86
N ASP A 632 -20.10 17.24 8.30
CA ASP A 632 -20.68 16.12 9.02
C ASP A 632 -19.63 15.09 9.46
N GLY A 633 -19.89 14.42 10.58
CA GLY A 633 -19.01 13.35 11.09
C GLY A 633 -19.30 11.98 10.48
N PRO A 634 -18.58 10.94 10.94
CA PRO A 634 -18.82 9.54 10.55
C PRO A 634 -20.26 9.05 10.80
N ASP A 635 -20.96 9.67 11.75
CA ASP A 635 -22.35 9.40 12.09
C ASP A 635 -23.37 10.14 11.18
N LEU A 636 -22.88 10.81 10.13
CA LEU A 636 -23.66 11.62 9.19
C LEU A 636 -24.42 12.77 9.87
N SER A 637 -23.85 13.31 10.95
CA SER A 637 -24.42 14.42 11.71
C SER A 637 -23.45 15.58 11.90
N GLY A 638 -24.01 16.78 12.04
CA GLY A 638 -23.23 18.03 12.15
C GLY A 638 -23.16 18.80 10.84
N GLN A 639 -22.80 20.07 10.92
CA GLN A 639 -22.60 20.95 9.76
C GLN A 639 -21.66 22.12 10.09
N ASN A 640 -20.77 22.51 9.17
CA ASN A 640 -20.05 23.78 9.28
C ASN A 640 -20.77 24.83 8.43
N THR A 641 -21.83 25.42 8.99
CA THR A 641 -22.79 26.24 8.23
C THR A 641 -22.15 27.41 7.48
N ASN A 642 -21.13 28.05 8.06
CA ASN A 642 -20.51 29.25 7.49
C ASN A 642 -19.13 29.00 6.86
N LEU A 643 -18.68 27.74 6.73
CA LEU A 643 -17.37 27.43 6.14
C LEU A 643 -17.37 27.76 4.65
N GLN A 644 -16.48 28.64 4.21
CA GLN A 644 -16.48 29.19 2.84
C GLN A 644 -15.43 28.57 1.92
N ASN A 645 -14.32 28.11 2.49
CA ASN A 645 -13.21 27.53 1.74
C ASN A 645 -12.43 26.52 2.59
N VAL A 646 -11.64 25.68 1.91
CA VAL A 646 -10.70 24.71 2.51
C VAL A 646 -9.25 25.00 2.09
N ASN A 647 -8.94 26.24 1.71
CA ASN A 647 -7.66 26.60 1.07
C ASN A 647 -6.45 26.37 1.98
N ALA A 648 -6.67 26.31 3.29
CA ALA A 648 -5.64 25.95 4.24
C ALA A 648 -5.12 24.51 4.07
N LEU A 649 -5.78 23.67 3.29
CA LEU A 649 -5.29 22.33 2.95
C LEU A 649 -4.44 22.31 1.68
N SER A 650 -4.00 23.46 1.14
CA SER A 650 -3.27 23.55 -0.14
C SER A 650 -1.92 22.83 -0.19
N ASN A 651 -1.44 22.26 0.92
CA ASN A 651 -0.23 21.45 1.00
C ASN A 651 -0.54 19.95 1.18
N LEU A 652 -1.81 19.57 1.32
CA LEU A 652 -2.25 18.19 1.54
C LEU A 652 -2.11 17.38 0.26
N THR A 653 -1.15 16.45 0.23
CA THR A 653 -0.86 15.59 -0.93
C THR A 653 -1.50 14.21 -0.81
N SER A 654 -1.76 13.71 0.39
CA SER A 654 -2.32 12.36 0.59
C SER A 654 -3.33 12.26 1.74
N VAL A 655 -4.36 11.43 1.53
CA VAL A 655 -5.30 10.97 2.56
C VAL A 655 -5.40 9.45 2.47
N GLY A 656 -4.90 8.69 3.45
CA GLY A 656 -4.89 7.22 3.37
C GLY A 656 -6.27 6.58 3.54
N GLY A 657 -7.21 7.26 4.18
CA GLY A 657 -8.59 6.81 4.33
C GLY A 657 -9.58 7.52 3.41
N ARG A 658 -10.63 8.06 4.01
CA ARG A 658 -11.76 8.72 3.35
C ARG A 658 -11.60 10.23 3.35
N VAL A 659 -11.85 10.89 2.23
CA VAL A 659 -12.22 12.31 2.17
C VAL A 659 -13.73 12.43 2.12
N ARG A 660 -14.34 12.99 3.17
CA ARG A 660 -15.76 13.32 3.23
C ARG A 660 -15.96 14.81 3.48
N LEU A 661 -16.55 15.46 2.48
CA LEU A 661 -16.92 16.87 2.56
C LEU A 661 -18.41 17.00 2.35
N SER A 662 -19.16 17.22 3.43
CA SER A 662 -20.60 17.39 3.33
C SER A 662 -21.17 18.25 4.43
N ALA A 663 -22.41 18.71 4.26
CA ALA A 663 -23.04 19.63 5.21
C ALA A 663 -22.23 20.93 5.43
N ASN A 664 -21.65 21.47 4.35
CA ASN A 664 -20.97 22.77 4.32
C ASN A 664 -21.70 23.72 3.34
N PRO A 665 -22.88 24.26 3.70
CA PRO A 665 -23.75 24.99 2.76
C PRO A 665 -23.20 26.34 2.31
N ALA A 666 -22.17 26.89 2.96
CA ALA A 666 -21.50 28.12 2.52
C ALA A 666 -20.21 27.85 1.72
N LEU A 667 -19.82 26.59 1.52
CA LEU A 667 -18.54 26.22 0.92
C LEU A 667 -18.60 26.41 -0.58
N ILE A 668 -17.74 27.29 -1.09
CA ILE A 668 -17.70 27.70 -2.50
C ILE A 668 -16.33 27.50 -3.16
N ASP A 669 -15.29 27.20 -2.38
CA ASP A 669 -13.91 27.06 -2.86
C ASP A 669 -13.26 25.79 -2.31
N LEU A 670 -12.84 24.91 -3.22
CA LEU A 670 -12.17 23.63 -2.95
C LEU A 670 -10.71 23.61 -3.43
N SER A 671 -10.13 24.76 -3.78
CA SER A 671 -8.75 24.85 -4.29
C SER A 671 -7.69 24.33 -3.31
N GLY A 672 -8.04 24.21 -2.02
CA GLY A 672 -7.22 23.48 -1.04
C GLY A 672 -6.88 22.04 -1.45
N PHE A 673 -7.68 21.39 -2.30
CA PHE A 673 -7.40 20.02 -2.76
C PHE A 673 -6.73 19.95 -4.14
N ASP A 674 -6.22 21.05 -4.68
CA ASP A 674 -5.62 21.05 -6.03
C ASP A 674 -4.35 20.19 -6.13
N VAL A 675 -3.58 20.08 -5.04
CA VAL A 675 -2.35 19.28 -4.98
C VAL A 675 -2.55 17.88 -4.40
N LEU A 676 -3.77 17.54 -3.97
CA LEU A 676 -4.08 16.21 -3.44
C LEU A 676 -3.89 15.16 -4.53
N GLN A 677 -3.02 14.18 -4.29
CA GLN A 677 -2.64 13.14 -5.24
C GLN A 677 -3.36 11.82 -4.97
N THR A 678 -3.51 11.43 -3.70
CA THR A 678 -4.05 10.12 -3.33
C THR A 678 -5.16 10.22 -2.28
N VAL A 679 -6.20 9.40 -2.46
CA VAL A 679 -7.22 9.09 -1.46
C VAL A 679 -7.34 7.57 -1.37
N GLY A 680 -7.05 6.96 -0.22
CA GLY A 680 -6.91 5.51 -0.15
C GLY A 680 -8.23 4.73 -0.27
N THR A 681 -9.37 5.29 0.13
CA THR A 681 -10.66 4.59 -0.02
C THR A 681 -11.73 5.41 -0.74
N TYR A 682 -12.36 6.35 -0.04
CA TYR A 682 -13.55 7.05 -0.50
C TYR A 682 -13.29 8.54 -0.61
N CYS A 683 -13.54 9.14 -1.77
CA CYS A 683 -13.54 10.58 -1.94
C CYS A 683 -14.96 11.04 -2.23
N GLY A 684 -15.56 11.89 -1.42
CA GLY A 684 -16.89 12.38 -1.77
C GLY A 684 -17.38 13.67 -1.17
N PHE A 685 -18.23 14.30 -1.98
CA PHE A 685 -18.69 15.67 -1.86
C PHE A 685 -20.20 15.71 -1.97
N TYR A 686 -20.87 16.13 -0.90
CA TYR A 686 -22.32 16.08 -0.83
C TYR A 686 -22.93 17.41 -0.41
N ASP A 687 -23.99 17.81 -1.12
CA ASP A 687 -24.83 18.97 -0.81
C ASP A 687 -24.06 20.31 -0.66
N LEU A 688 -22.99 20.49 -1.43
CA LEU A 688 -22.18 21.71 -1.49
C LEU A 688 -22.81 22.77 -2.42
N LYS A 689 -22.58 24.05 -2.10
CA LYS A 689 -23.14 25.22 -2.81
C LYS A 689 -22.16 25.91 -3.75
N ILE A 690 -21.20 25.14 -4.27
CA ILE A 690 -20.21 25.59 -5.25
C ILE A 690 -20.92 25.94 -6.56
N SER A 691 -20.79 27.18 -7.03
CA SER A 691 -21.38 27.63 -8.29
C SER A 691 -20.34 27.65 -9.42
N GLY A 692 -20.69 27.14 -10.60
CA GLY A 692 -19.82 27.13 -11.77
C GLY A 692 -19.10 25.79 -11.96
N THR A 693 -17.87 25.81 -12.49
CA THR A 693 -17.09 24.58 -12.72
C THR A 693 -16.39 24.16 -11.43
N LEU A 694 -16.52 22.89 -11.05
CA LEU A 694 -15.64 22.27 -10.07
C LEU A 694 -14.24 22.19 -10.69
N ASN A 695 -13.32 23.00 -10.20
CA ASN A 695 -11.93 23.01 -10.64
C ASN A 695 -11.03 22.86 -9.40
N ALA A 696 -11.11 21.67 -8.81
CA ALA A 696 -10.29 21.19 -7.71
C ALA A 696 -9.80 19.77 -8.08
N PHE A 697 -8.90 19.17 -7.31
CA PHE A 697 -8.39 17.82 -7.53
C PHE A 697 -7.57 17.64 -8.82
N ASN A 698 -6.96 18.73 -9.31
CA ASN A 698 -6.19 18.74 -10.55
C ASN A 698 -4.99 17.78 -10.54
N SER A 699 -4.43 17.47 -9.38
CA SER A 699 -3.35 16.50 -9.20
C SER A 699 -3.83 15.14 -8.68
N LEU A 700 -5.14 14.91 -8.51
CA LEU A 700 -5.64 13.67 -7.92
C LEU A 700 -5.48 12.52 -8.91
N GLU A 701 -4.63 11.56 -8.56
CA GLU A 701 -4.25 10.42 -9.40
C GLU A 701 -5.01 9.16 -9.06
N THR A 702 -5.27 8.92 -7.77
CA THR A 702 -5.87 7.68 -7.29
C THR A 702 -6.93 7.93 -6.22
N VAL A 703 -8.07 7.26 -6.36
CA VAL A 703 -9.06 7.04 -5.31
C VAL A 703 -9.27 5.53 -5.17
N GLY A 704 -8.81 4.92 -4.07
CA GLY A 704 -8.67 3.45 -4.01
C GLY A 704 -9.98 2.65 -4.06
N TYR A 705 -11.14 3.28 -3.85
CA TYR A 705 -12.44 2.61 -4.02
C TYR A 705 -13.46 3.47 -4.78
N GLN A 706 -13.98 4.54 -4.18
CA GLN A 706 -15.10 5.26 -4.78
C GLN A 706 -14.94 6.77 -4.73
N LEU A 707 -15.16 7.42 -5.88
CA LEU A 707 -15.39 8.85 -6.00
C LEU A 707 -16.89 9.14 -6.12
N GLY A 708 -17.45 9.84 -5.13
CA GLY A 708 -18.87 10.17 -5.06
C GLY A 708 -19.16 11.67 -5.10
N VAL A 709 -19.98 12.12 -6.04
CA VAL A 709 -20.46 13.51 -6.12
C VAL A 709 -21.97 13.52 -6.09
N THR A 710 -22.57 14.07 -5.03
CA THR A 710 -24.03 14.02 -4.83
C THR A 710 -24.64 15.36 -4.45
N GLY A 711 -25.74 15.76 -5.09
CA GLY A 711 -26.59 16.87 -4.59
C GLY A 711 -25.95 18.27 -4.57
N ASN A 712 -24.89 18.50 -5.36
CA ASN A 712 -24.15 19.77 -5.38
C ASN A 712 -24.75 20.79 -6.40
N ASP A 713 -24.60 22.10 -6.13
CA ASP A 713 -25.05 23.21 -7.02
C ASP A 713 -24.05 23.56 -8.15
N ILE A 714 -23.11 22.64 -8.43
CA ILE A 714 -22.07 22.76 -9.45
C ILE A 714 -22.71 22.82 -10.85
N GLN A 715 -22.13 23.56 -11.79
CA GLN A 715 -22.59 23.60 -13.19
C GLN A 715 -21.85 22.61 -14.09
N GLU A 716 -20.58 22.35 -13.79
CA GLU A 716 -19.74 21.40 -14.51
C GLU A 716 -18.86 20.65 -13.51
N ILE A 717 -18.92 19.31 -13.53
CA ILE A 717 -17.92 18.48 -12.86
C ILE A 717 -16.70 18.44 -13.79
N ALA A 718 -15.57 18.96 -13.33
CA ALA A 718 -14.26 18.89 -13.98
C ALA A 718 -13.17 18.72 -12.89
N GLY A 719 -11.90 18.85 -13.26
CA GLY A 719 -10.78 18.89 -12.31
C GLY A 719 -10.12 17.53 -12.03
N PHE A 720 -10.71 16.40 -12.40
CA PHE A 720 -10.15 15.06 -12.18
C PHE A 720 -9.28 14.55 -13.34
N ASN A 721 -8.62 15.46 -14.08
CA ASN A 721 -7.94 15.09 -15.33
C ASN A 721 -6.74 14.18 -15.10
N SER A 722 -6.16 14.20 -13.91
CA SER A 722 -5.04 13.36 -13.52
C SER A 722 -5.49 12.02 -12.91
N LEU A 723 -6.81 11.81 -12.72
CA LEU A 723 -7.32 10.62 -12.06
C LEU A 723 -7.19 9.42 -13.01
N HIS A 724 -6.32 8.48 -12.66
CA HIS A 724 -6.06 7.25 -13.42
C HIS A 724 -6.86 6.08 -12.86
N THR A 725 -6.99 6.01 -11.53
CA THR A 725 -7.49 4.84 -10.81
C THR A 725 -8.65 5.21 -9.89
N VAL A 726 -9.80 4.59 -10.12
CA VAL A 726 -10.95 4.53 -9.22
C VAL A 726 -11.82 3.33 -9.55
N ASP A 727 -12.18 2.50 -8.56
CA ASP A 727 -13.04 1.33 -8.83
C ASP A 727 -14.45 1.77 -9.23
N ALA A 728 -15.00 2.77 -8.52
CA ALA A 728 -16.34 3.27 -8.75
C ALA A 728 -16.43 4.80 -8.78
N LEU A 729 -16.83 5.34 -9.93
CA LEU A 729 -17.25 6.72 -10.09
C LEU A 729 -18.77 6.82 -9.97
N ASN A 730 -19.26 7.41 -8.88
CA ASN A 730 -20.69 7.59 -8.62
C ASN A 730 -21.09 9.07 -8.59
N LEU A 731 -21.75 9.50 -9.66
CA LEU A 731 -22.28 10.85 -9.84
C LEU A 731 -23.79 10.81 -9.74
N ASP A 732 -24.36 11.43 -8.69
CA ASP A 732 -25.79 11.36 -8.39
C ASP A 732 -26.39 12.77 -8.19
N GLY A 733 -27.34 13.16 -9.04
CA GLY A 733 -28.03 14.45 -8.90
C GLY A 733 -29.00 14.52 -7.72
N ASN A 734 -29.15 13.45 -6.95
CA ASN A 734 -30.08 13.28 -5.82
C ASN A 734 -31.55 13.55 -6.19
N SER A 735 -31.88 13.47 -7.48
CA SER A 735 -33.16 13.90 -8.03
C SER A 735 -33.56 15.34 -7.63
N ASP A 736 -32.58 16.21 -7.34
CA ASP A 736 -32.85 17.60 -6.98
C ASP A 736 -33.25 18.38 -8.25
N PRO A 737 -34.49 18.91 -8.34
CA PRO A 737 -34.91 19.71 -9.48
C PRO A 737 -34.13 21.03 -9.64
N ASN A 738 -33.34 21.42 -8.63
CA ASN A 738 -32.48 22.60 -8.68
C ASN A 738 -31.00 22.24 -8.94
N ASN A 739 -30.68 20.96 -9.15
CA ASN A 739 -29.33 20.56 -9.53
C ASN A 739 -28.92 21.32 -10.81
N SER A 740 -27.76 21.96 -10.75
CA SER A 740 -27.28 22.86 -11.80
C SER A 740 -26.28 22.20 -12.76
N ILE A 741 -25.94 20.92 -12.57
CA ILE A 741 -24.92 20.23 -13.37
C ILE A 741 -25.45 20.05 -14.77
N THR A 742 -24.82 20.70 -15.74
CA THR A 742 -25.15 20.64 -17.16
C THR A 742 -24.14 19.84 -17.97
N LEU A 743 -22.92 19.68 -17.44
CA LEU A 743 -21.81 19.01 -18.09
C LEU A 743 -21.02 18.17 -17.08
N ILE A 744 -20.69 16.95 -17.48
CA ILE A 744 -19.65 16.14 -16.84
C ILE A 744 -18.47 16.09 -17.81
N SER A 745 -17.31 16.48 -17.32
CA SER A 745 -16.04 16.50 -18.04
C SER A 745 -14.89 16.17 -17.08
N GLY A 746 -13.67 16.07 -17.60
CA GLY A 746 -12.48 16.08 -16.76
C GLY A 746 -12.09 14.76 -16.10
N PHE A 747 -12.47 13.61 -16.64
CA PHE A 747 -11.99 12.27 -16.21
C PHE A 747 -11.10 11.63 -17.30
N ASN A 748 -10.32 12.46 -17.99
CA ASN A 748 -9.68 12.09 -19.26
C ASN A 748 -8.60 11.01 -19.15
N SER A 749 -8.10 10.73 -17.94
CA SER A 749 -7.05 9.75 -17.68
C SER A 749 -7.57 8.44 -17.10
N LEU A 750 -8.87 8.34 -16.79
CA LEU A 750 -9.48 7.10 -16.34
C LEU A 750 -9.47 6.07 -17.47
N THR A 751 -8.91 4.89 -17.20
CA THR A 751 -8.76 3.83 -18.20
C THR A 751 -9.80 2.71 -18.05
N SER A 752 -10.30 2.51 -16.83
CA SER A 752 -11.31 1.51 -16.49
C SER A 752 -12.14 1.90 -15.24
N GLY A 753 -13.11 1.04 -14.88
CA GLY A 753 -13.89 1.14 -13.64
C GLY A 753 -15.42 1.03 -13.84
N ILE A 754 -16.15 1.27 -12.75
CA ILE A 754 -17.61 1.38 -12.72
C ILE A 754 -18.00 2.86 -12.84
N VAL A 755 -18.83 3.20 -13.83
CA VAL A 755 -19.36 4.57 -14.01
C VAL A 755 -20.86 4.60 -13.78
N SER A 756 -21.30 5.31 -12.74
CA SER A 756 -22.71 5.52 -12.41
C SER A 756 -23.04 7.01 -12.48
N ILE A 757 -23.92 7.40 -13.40
CA ILE A 757 -24.36 8.78 -13.62
C ILE A 757 -25.88 8.82 -13.58
N ARG A 758 -26.44 9.32 -12.48
CA ARG A 758 -27.87 9.17 -12.20
C ARG A 758 -28.54 10.44 -11.72
N TYR A 759 -29.83 10.56 -12.03
CA TYR A 759 -30.75 11.54 -11.44
C TYR A 759 -30.36 13.02 -11.60
N PHE A 760 -29.66 13.39 -12.68
CA PHE A 760 -29.40 14.80 -13.00
C PHE A 760 -30.51 15.40 -13.86
N GLU A 761 -31.24 16.37 -13.31
CA GLU A 761 -32.34 17.05 -14.01
C GLU A 761 -31.85 18.01 -15.11
N SER A 762 -30.67 18.62 -14.93
CA SER A 762 -30.11 19.64 -15.83
C SER A 762 -28.97 19.14 -16.72
N LEU A 763 -28.49 17.91 -16.54
CA LEU A 763 -27.32 17.38 -17.27
C LEU A 763 -27.66 17.26 -18.76
N VAL A 764 -26.91 17.96 -19.62
CA VAL A 764 -27.13 17.98 -21.07
C VAL A 764 -26.15 17.07 -21.80
N ASN A 765 -24.91 17.00 -21.32
CA ASN A 765 -23.84 16.24 -21.98
C ASN A 765 -22.91 15.56 -20.98
N ILE A 766 -22.45 14.37 -21.35
CA ILE A 766 -21.37 13.63 -20.69
C ILE A 766 -20.19 13.55 -21.66
N SER A 767 -18.98 13.85 -21.16
CA SER A 767 -17.73 13.88 -21.93
C SER A 767 -16.53 13.61 -21.03
N GLY A 768 -15.33 13.62 -21.61
CA GLY A 768 -14.08 13.65 -20.85
C GLY A 768 -13.71 12.32 -20.21
N PHE A 769 -13.96 11.20 -20.91
CA PHE A 769 -13.59 9.83 -20.54
C PHE A 769 -12.67 9.20 -21.60
N ASP A 770 -11.91 10.04 -22.32
CA ASP A 770 -11.29 9.68 -23.60
C ASP A 770 -10.26 8.53 -23.51
N ALA A 771 -9.66 8.30 -22.33
CA ALA A 771 -8.74 7.19 -22.10
C ALA A 771 -9.43 5.86 -21.75
N MET A 772 -10.75 5.83 -21.54
CA MET A 772 -11.44 4.60 -21.17
C MET A 772 -11.46 3.61 -22.33
N VAL A 773 -10.96 2.40 -22.06
CA VAL A 773 -10.94 1.28 -23.02
C VAL A 773 -11.86 0.15 -22.56
N ASN A 774 -11.85 -0.18 -21.27
CA ASN A 774 -12.67 -1.25 -20.71
C ASN A 774 -13.48 -0.71 -19.54
N LEU A 775 -14.77 -1.01 -19.49
CA LEU A 775 -15.63 -0.67 -18.37
C LEU A 775 -16.08 -1.94 -17.66
N GLU A 776 -16.00 -1.97 -16.34
CA GLU A 776 -16.67 -3.05 -15.59
C GLU A 776 -18.19 -2.87 -15.76
N ARG A 777 -18.67 -1.64 -15.59
CA ARG A 777 -20.10 -1.30 -15.62
C ARG A 777 -20.30 0.16 -15.99
N ILE A 778 -21.36 0.44 -16.73
CA ILE A 778 -21.88 1.79 -16.89
C ILE A 778 -23.39 1.86 -16.68
N ASP A 779 -23.84 2.76 -15.79
CA ASP A 779 -25.23 3.11 -15.57
C ASP A 779 -25.47 4.60 -15.81
N VAL A 780 -26.20 4.94 -16.87
CA VAL A 780 -26.69 6.30 -17.13
C VAL A 780 -28.21 6.31 -16.99
N VAL A 781 -28.69 6.77 -15.83
CA VAL A 781 -30.09 6.55 -15.41
C VAL A 781 -30.80 7.83 -14.98
N SER A 782 -31.99 8.09 -15.51
CA SER A 782 -32.88 9.19 -15.08
C SER A 782 -32.24 10.59 -15.21
N ASN A 783 -31.50 10.84 -16.30
CA ASN A 783 -30.95 12.16 -16.61
C ASN A 783 -31.87 12.86 -17.61
N ASN A 784 -32.80 13.69 -17.12
CA ASN A 784 -33.97 14.16 -17.89
C ASN A 784 -33.60 15.10 -19.04
N SER A 785 -32.53 15.87 -18.90
CA SER A 785 -32.06 16.82 -19.92
C SER A 785 -30.95 16.26 -20.82
N LEU A 786 -30.50 15.03 -20.58
CA LEU A 786 -29.33 14.47 -21.25
C LEU A 786 -29.65 14.27 -22.72
N THR A 787 -28.92 14.97 -23.59
CA THR A 787 -29.09 14.84 -25.04
C THR A 787 -28.04 13.94 -25.66
N SER A 788 -26.79 13.99 -25.20
CA SER A 788 -25.68 13.27 -25.83
C SER A 788 -24.73 12.67 -24.80
N VAL A 789 -24.07 11.58 -25.18
CA VAL A 789 -22.95 11.01 -24.45
C VAL A 789 -21.77 10.87 -25.39
N THR A 790 -20.66 11.51 -25.02
CA THR A 790 -19.41 11.58 -25.78
C THR A 790 -18.25 11.23 -24.87
N GLY A 791 -17.05 11.07 -25.42
CA GLY A 791 -15.84 10.81 -24.63
C GLY A 791 -15.59 9.34 -24.29
N PHE A 792 -16.52 8.43 -24.57
CA PHE A 792 -16.31 6.97 -24.39
C PHE A 792 -15.86 6.28 -25.69
N ASN A 793 -15.39 7.05 -26.70
CA ASN A 793 -15.24 6.55 -28.08
C ASN A 793 -14.20 5.42 -28.21
N ASN A 794 -13.34 5.25 -27.21
CA ASN A 794 -12.31 4.22 -27.16
C ASN A 794 -12.75 2.99 -26.33
N VAL A 795 -13.95 3.00 -25.75
CA VAL A 795 -14.47 1.86 -25.00
C VAL A 795 -14.75 0.70 -25.97
N GLU A 796 -14.04 -0.39 -25.79
CA GLU A 796 -14.12 -1.62 -26.58
C GLU A 796 -15.00 -2.67 -25.89
N SER A 797 -15.03 -2.71 -24.55
CA SER A 797 -15.78 -3.72 -23.80
C SER A 797 -16.49 -3.19 -22.54
N VAL A 798 -17.63 -3.81 -22.21
CA VAL A 798 -18.35 -3.62 -20.93
C VAL A 798 -18.61 -4.98 -20.27
N GLU A 799 -17.91 -5.25 -19.16
CA GLU A 799 -17.81 -6.60 -18.59
C GLU A 799 -19.09 -7.09 -17.90
N THR A 800 -19.86 -6.20 -17.28
CA THR A 800 -21.05 -6.58 -16.50
C THR A 800 -22.34 -6.00 -17.10
N ILE A 801 -22.55 -4.70 -16.97
CA ILE A 801 -23.81 -4.04 -17.32
C ILE A 801 -23.55 -2.75 -18.09
N PHE A 802 -24.12 -2.66 -19.28
CA PHE A 802 -24.29 -1.45 -20.06
C PHE A 802 -25.76 -0.99 -19.94
N ALA A 803 -26.02 0.01 -19.10
CA ALA A 803 -27.37 0.46 -18.78
C ALA A 803 -27.59 1.94 -19.12
N PHE A 804 -28.53 2.19 -20.03
CA PHE A 804 -29.04 3.53 -20.35
C PHE A 804 -30.55 3.54 -20.14
N GLN A 805 -31.01 4.14 -19.06
CA GLN A 805 -32.42 4.04 -18.66
C GLN A 805 -33.04 5.40 -18.34
N SER A 806 -34.25 5.65 -18.82
CA SER A 806 -35.04 6.84 -18.47
C SER A 806 -34.32 8.16 -18.78
N ASN A 807 -33.60 8.26 -19.91
CA ASN A 807 -33.03 9.51 -20.41
C ASN A 807 -33.87 9.98 -21.61
N PRO A 808 -35.00 10.68 -21.40
CA PRO A 808 -36.02 10.90 -22.43
C PRO A 808 -35.54 11.77 -23.62
N LEU A 809 -34.51 12.59 -23.44
CA LEU A 809 -33.95 13.47 -24.47
C LEU A 809 -32.69 12.91 -25.14
N LEU A 810 -32.17 11.76 -24.70
CA LEU A 810 -30.97 11.14 -25.25
C LEU A 810 -31.27 10.67 -26.68
N ASN A 811 -30.56 11.22 -27.66
CA ASN A 811 -30.86 11.01 -29.08
C ASN A 811 -29.91 10.04 -29.80
N ASP A 812 -28.71 9.83 -29.26
CA ASP A 812 -27.70 8.93 -29.81
C ASP A 812 -26.83 8.30 -28.71
N LEU A 813 -26.08 7.27 -29.07
CA LEU A 813 -25.07 6.62 -28.23
C LEU A 813 -23.71 6.66 -28.93
N SER A 814 -23.44 7.72 -29.69
CA SER A 814 -22.24 7.87 -30.53
C SER A 814 -20.93 7.75 -29.76
N GLY A 815 -20.95 8.10 -28.46
CA GLY A 815 -19.84 7.88 -27.55
C GLY A 815 -19.40 6.42 -27.41
N PHE A 816 -20.19 5.43 -27.83
CA PHE A 816 -19.84 4.00 -27.73
C PHE A 816 -19.62 3.35 -29.10
N SER A 817 -19.15 4.12 -30.09
CA SER A 817 -18.98 3.62 -31.47
C SER A 817 -17.99 2.47 -31.63
N SER A 818 -17.06 2.32 -30.69
CA SER A 818 -16.03 1.27 -30.70
C SER A 818 -16.39 0.06 -29.83
N LEU A 819 -17.57 0.06 -29.19
CA LEU A 819 -17.98 -1.00 -28.28
C LEU A 819 -18.19 -2.31 -29.05
N GLU A 820 -17.39 -3.33 -28.75
CA GLU A 820 -17.38 -4.63 -29.42
C GLU A 820 -18.09 -5.72 -28.61
N SER A 821 -17.95 -5.69 -27.28
CA SER A 821 -18.51 -6.71 -26.39
C SER A 821 -19.21 -6.13 -25.16
N VAL A 822 -20.34 -6.73 -24.78
CA VAL A 822 -21.10 -6.35 -23.59
C VAL A 822 -21.64 -7.61 -22.91
N SER A 823 -21.57 -7.73 -21.59
CA SER A 823 -22.25 -8.85 -20.92
C SER A 823 -23.77 -8.70 -20.90
N SER A 824 -24.28 -7.68 -20.20
CA SER A 824 -25.71 -7.37 -20.13
C SER A 824 -26.00 -5.96 -20.66
N MET A 825 -26.90 -5.86 -21.64
CA MET A 825 -27.33 -4.59 -22.21
C MET A 825 -28.77 -4.27 -21.78
N ILE A 826 -28.97 -3.09 -21.18
CA ILE A 826 -30.28 -2.60 -20.74
C ILE A 826 -30.49 -1.18 -21.25
N ILE A 827 -31.32 -1.02 -22.27
CA ILE A 827 -31.68 0.29 -22.82
C ILE A 827 -33.19 0.47 -22.72
N SER A 828 -33.67 1.29 -21.79
CA SER A 828 -35.12 1.45 -21.59
C SER A 828 -35.54 2.89 -21.38
N ASN A 829 -36.75 3.25 -21.83
CA ASN A 829 -37.35 4.58 -21.60
C ASN A 829 -36.50 5.76 -22.12
N ASN A 830 -35.76 5.60 -23.21
CA ASN A 830 -35.01 6.68 -23.90
C ASN A 830 -35.77 7.13 -25.15
N ASN A 831 -36.84 7.91 -24.96
CA ASN A 831 -37.85 8.19 -26.00
C ASN A 831 -37.32 8.88 -27.27
N SER A 832 -36.18 9.56 -27.19
CA SER A 832 -35.58 10.29 -28.31
C SER A 832 -34.55 9.47 -29.10
N LEU A 833 -34.20 8.27 -28.63
CA LEU A 833 -33.24 7.39 -29.30
C LEU A 833 -33.96 6.64 -30.44
N GLU A 834 -33.77 7.12 -31.69
CA GLU A 834 -34.52 6.61 -32.85
C GLU A 834 -33.97 5.30 -33.42
N ASN A 835 -32.67 5.03 -33.23
CA ASN A 835 -31.98 3.85 -33.76
C ASN A 835 -30.69 3.56 -32.97
N PHE A 836 -30.08 2.40 -33.23
CA PHE A 836 -28.84 1.94 -32.60
C PHE A 836 -27.68 1.82 -33.60
N GLN A 837 -27.60 2.69 -34.61
CA GLN A 837 -26.51 2.65 -35.59
C GLN A 837 -25.13 2.88 -34.95
N ASP A 838 -25.10 3.58 -33.82
CA ASP A 838 -23.87 3.83 -33.06
C ASP A 838 -23.31 2.57 -32.39
N LEU A 839 -24.11 1.52 -32.22
CA LEU A 839 -23.73 0.28 -31.52
C LEU A 839 -23.47 -0.88 -32.48
N LEU A 840 -23.19 -0.61 -33.76
CA LEU A 840 -23.00 -1.64 -34.78
C LEU A 840 -21.68 -2.43 -34.65
N SER A 841 -20.71 -1.91 -33.90
CA SER A 841 -19.44 -2.59 -33.61
C SER A 841 -19.62 -3.78 -32.68
N ILE A 842 -20.73 -3.84 -31.93
CA ILE A 842 -21.02 -4.92 -31.00
C ILE A 842 -21.20 -6.23 -31.76
N ASN A 843 -20.28 -7.16 -31.52
CA ASN A 843 -20.27 -8.49 -32.12
C ASN A 843 -20.54 -9.59 -31.09
N GLU A 844 -20.49 -9.27 -29.79
CA GLU A 844 -20.72 -10.21 -28.70
C GLU A 844 -21.61 -9.63 -27.60
N ILE A 845 -22.69 -10.35 -27.23
CA ILE A 845 -23.46 -10.12 -26.00
C ILE A 845 -23.65 -11.43 -25.25
N THR A 846 -23.08 -11.56 -24.06
CA THR A 846 -22.89 -12.87 -23.40
C THR A 846 -24.02 -13.27 -22.45
N SER A 847 -24.80 -12.32 -21.92
CA SER A 847 -25.82 -12.59 -20.89
C SER A 847 -27.24 -12.21 -21.31
N ARG A 848 -27.60 -10.92 -21.26
CA ARG A 848 -28.98 -10.45 -21.47
C ARG A 848 -29.03 -9.19 -22.31
N ILE A 849 -30.07 -9.08 -23.12
CA ILE A 849 -30.48 -7.85 -23.81
C ILE A 849 -31.90 -7.50 -23.38
N ASP A 850 -32.10 -6.28 -22.90
CA ASP A 850 -33.42 -5.68 -22.65
C ASP A 850 -33.49 -4.30 -23.30
N ILE A 851 -34.38 -4.16 -24.28
CA ILE A 851 -34.62 -2.89 -24.99
C ILE A 851 -36.12 -2.60 -24.93
N SER A 852 -36.53 -1.52 -24.25
CA SER A 852 -37.96 -1.18 -24.03
C SER A 852 -38.34 0.29 -24.09
#